data_AF-A0AA47N1B4-F1
#
_entry.id   AF-A0AA47N1B4-F1
#
_cell.length_a   1.000
_cell.length_b   1.000
_cell.length_c   1.000
_cell.angle_alpha   90.00
_cell.angle_beta   90.00
_cell.angle_gamma   90.00
#
_symmetry.space_group_name_H-M   'P 1'
#
loop_
_entity.id
_entity.type
_entity.pdbx_description
1 polymer ?
#
loop_
_entity_poly.entity_id
_entity_poly.type
_entity_poly.pdbx_seq_one_letter_code
_entity_poly.pdbx_strand_id
1 'polypeptide(L)'
;MTDQGNNNQNISCNPFAALFSSLADAKQFASGQQPQQLSAEPPLEDSGESQSESENSVSDSVDDNDDSVAEISRSFRSRQELCEQLNVNHMIQRILLITLDNSDPSLRGGNGIPPRCVFLEEMAADLDEQDWLDMDNIGEVGSATIRRALFNRLLLPEPGNHLINMTSCSAVNMSADRDAGEKCAIPYLFACYQRAKEEVTKVPEKLLSYAVRCKNLTVSNMRTVLLTPEIYVSQNVYEQLLDLLLEGVTGSQPEEMVEFAEEVITGLLADQEVRTFTEVIVPVLDIFHGRVKDLDLCQPLLYSYLEVLLYFSHQKDIAKVLVEHIQPKDPSNGLQYQKSLLGAVLSISCLLRTPGVVEGHRYFLNPARSSPQETKVQEANIHQFMGQFHDKLHQTLKNLLQRSGETRHLLLSWLGGCLQANAGRTKIWANQMPEIFFQTYASDAFFLNLGAALLKLCQPFCRPRSPKLLTFNASYCALKELSEEERRNRNVHARGLDKETCLIPPPPQHQAEFSQSYSLLTENLILTQLTLHLGFHRLHEQMVKMNQSLHRLQGSWQEAQRSGSPLSEQLLEQFERLMIVYLSTKATATQPAMLQCCLNLQASSAALLVQLAVGNQGSEHVALTFPLSPIHHSSMLCYVPEFFAENLGDFFVFLRRFADDILESSAESLEQILNFITIFMGNVERYKISASPGFRTLTKG
;
A
#
# COMPACT_ATOMS: atom_id res chain seq x y z
N MET A 1 -60.50 -21.65 33.96
CA MET A 1 -61.50 -20.66 33.46
C MET A 1 -60.95 -20.07 32.17
N THR A 2 -61.84 -19.66 31.28
CA THR A 2 -61.57 -18.90 30.06
C THR A 2 -61.06 -17.48 30.45
N ASP A 3 -60.50 -16.63 29.58
CA ASP A 3 -60.87 -16.33 28.19
C ASP A 3 -59.66 -16.16 27.24
N GLN A 4 -59.90 -16.45 25.96
CA GLN A 4 -59.07 -16.03 24.84
C GLN A 4 -59.54 -14.66 24.31
N GLY A 5 -58.62 -13.87 23.73
CA GLY A 5 -58.95 -12.98 22.62
C GLY A 5 -58.90 -11.47 22.87
N ASN A 6 -57.72 -10.86 22.66
CA ASN A 6 -57.57 -9.75 21.70
C ASN A 6 -56.09 -9.34 21.50
N ASN A 7 -55.38 -10.04 20.61
CA ASN A 7 -54.06 -9.59 20.11
C ASN A 7 -54.24 -8.63 18.93
N ASN A 8 -54.60 -7.38 19.24
CA ASN A 8 -54.54 -6.27 18.28
C ASN A 8 -53.72 -5.11 18.87
N GLN A 9 -52.42 -5.36 19.04
CA GLN A 9 -51.49 -4.37 19.58
C GLN A 9 -50.99 -3.42 18.48
N ASN A 10 -51.00 -2.12 18.80
CA ASN A 10 -50.84 -0.99 17.90
C ASN A 10 -49.67 -1.07 16.90
N ILE A 11 -50.00 -1.20 15.60
CA ILE A 11 -49.10 -1.02 14.46
C ILE A 11 -48.48 0.40 14.42
N SER A 12 -49.12 1.40 15.05
CA SER A 12 -48.58 2.77 15.15
C SER A 12 -47.27 2.89 15.96
N CYS A 13 -46.90 1.86 16.71
CA CYS A 13 -45.64 1.80 17.48
C CYS A 13 -44.56 0.93 16.80
N ASN A 14 -44.83 0.39 15.61
CA ASN A 14 -43.87 -0.42 14.87
C ASN A 14 -42.94 0.49 14.03
N PRO A 15 -41.60 0.46 14.23
CA PRO A 15 -40.67 1.32 13.49
C PRO A 15 -40.66 1.05 11.97
N PHE A 16 -41.13 -0.11 11.52
CA PHE A 16 -41.23 -0.46 10.10
C PHE A 16 -42.50 0.05 9.42
N ALA A 17 -43.45 0.65 10.16
CA ALA A 17 -44.67 1.24 9.58
C ALA A 17 -44.38 2.41 8.61
N ALA A 18 -43.21 3.04 8.72
CA ALA A 18 -42.74 4.10 7.82
C ALA A 18 -42.35 3.62 6.40
N LEU A 19 -42.30 2.29 6.17
CA LEU A 19 -42.02 1.70 4.85
C LEU A 19 -43.26 1.59 3.96
N PHE A 20 -44.45 1.95 4.46
CA PHE A 20 -45.72 1.89 3.74
C PHE A 20 -46.26 3.30 3.50
N SER A 21 -46.92 3.51 2.35
CA SER A 21 -47.55 4.78 1.96
C SER A 21 -48.60 5.28 2.96
N SER A 22 -49.22 4.38 3.72
CA SER A 22 -50.14 4.71 4.79
C SER A 22 -50.20 3.64 5.88
N LEU A 23 -50.72 4.04 7.06
CA LEU A 23 -51.05 3.13 8.17
C LEU A 23 -52.21 2.15 7.86
N ALA A 24 -52.92 2.33 6.74
CA ALA A 24 -53.92 1.40 6.25
C ALA A 24 -53.27 0.25 5.44
N ASP A 25 -52.30 0.59 4.59
CA ASP A 25 -51.56 -0.39 3.77
C ASP A 25 -50.78 -1.37 4.65
N ALA A 26 -50.12 -0.85 5.70
CA ALA A 26 -49.42 -1.66 6.70
C ALA A 26 -50.36 -2.63 7.45
N LYS A 27 -51.65 -2.29 7.62
CA LYS A 27 -52.66 -3.17 8.22
C LYS A 27 -53.12 -4.27 7.28
N GLN A 28 -53.33 -3.97 5.99
CA GLN A 28 -53.65 -4.99 4.99
C GLN A 28 -52.53 -6.00 4.83
N PHE A 29 -51.27 -5.54 4.79
CA PHE A 29 -50.10 -6.40 4.73
C PHE A 29 -50.03 -7.36 5.93
N ALA A 30 -50.26 -6.86 7.15
CA ALA A 30 -50.27 -7.68 8.37
C ALA A 30 -51.40 -8.72 8.40
N SER A 31 -52.55 -8.46 7.76
CA SER A 31 -53.66 -9.42 7.68
C SER A 31 -53.46 -10.53 6.63
N GLY A 32 -52.45 -10.43 5.76
CA GLY A 32 -52.21 -11.36 4.66
C GLY A 32 -51.42 -12.63 5.00
N GLN A 33 -50.90 -12.77 6.23
CA GLN A 33 -50.10 -13.94 6.63
C GLN A 33 -50.48 -14.47 8.02
N GLN A 34 -51.23 -15.58 8.07
CA GLN A 34 -51.02 -16.64 9.06
C GLN A 34 -51.29 -18.04 8.46
N PRO A 35 -50.67 -19.11 8.99
CA PRO A 35 -50.54 -20.39 8.29
C PRO A 35 -51.47 -21.49 8.85
N GLN A 36 -51.78 -22.50 8.03
CA GLN A 36 -52.43 -23.73 8.50
C GLN A 36 -51.40 -24.83 8.79
N GLN A 37 -51.39 -25.32 10.04
CA GLN A 37 -50.66 -26.53 10.47
C GLN A 37 -51.62 -27.68 10.76
N LEU A 38 -51.08 -28.91 10.73
CA LEU A 38 -51.80 -30.17 10.78
C LEU A 38 -52.38 -30.54 12.16
N SER A 39 -53.39 -31.42 12.15
CA SER A 39 -53.72 -32.35 13.24
C SER A 39 -54.28 -33.66 12.64
N ALA A 40 -54.21 -34.78 13.37
CA ALA A 40 -54.30 -36.13 12.80
C ALA A 40 -55.38 -37.04 13.45
N GLU A 41 -55.96 -37.93 12.63
CA GLU A 41 -56.63 -39.23 12.93
C GLU A 41 -57.82 -39.30 13.93
N PRO A 42 -58.66 -40.37 13.91
CA PRO A 42 -59.25 -41.18 12.81
C PRO A 42 -60.80 -41.29 13.06
N PRO A 43 -61.59 -42.39 12.84
CA PRO A 43 -61.50 -43.59 11.98
C PRO A 43 -62.83 -43.97 11.22
N LEU A 44 -62.85 -45.17 10.61
CA LEU A 44 -63.97 -46.09 10.27
C LEU A 44 -64.94 -45.83 9.06
N GLU A 45 -65.04 -46.89 8.22
CA GLU A 45 -66.18 -47.47 7.44
C GLU A 45 -67.13 -46.52 6.66
N ASP A 46 -67.48 -46.75 5.37
CA ASP A 46 -68.10 -47.99 4.84
C ASP A 46 -68.15 -48.07 3.27
N SER A 47 -68.40 -49.29 2.77
CA SER A 47 -69.01 -49.79 1.49
C SER A 47 -69.06 -49.02 0.14
N GLY A 48 -68.98 -49.81 -0.96
CA GLY A 48 -69.51 -49.51 -2.32
C GLY A 48 -68.44 -49.47 -3.43
N GLU A 49 -68.22 -50.49 -4.28
CA GLU A 49 -69.03 -50.88 -5.46
C GLU A 49 -69.33 -49.71 -6.44
N SER A 50 -69.17 -49.81 -7.77
CA SER A 50 -68.73 -50.91 -8.67
C SER A 50 -68.56 -50.38 -10.12
N GLN A 51 -67.85 -51.14 -10.99
CA GLN A 51 -68.08 -51.28 -12.46
C GLN A 51 -68.01 -50.02 -13.38
N SER A 52 -67.73 -50.10 -14.68
CA SER A 52 -67.26 -51.19 -15.56
C SER A 52 -66.64 -50.61 -16.86
N GLU A 53 -65.69 -51.34 -17.43
CA GLU A 53 -65.50 -51.64 -18.87
C GLU A 53 -65.81 -50.56 -19.94
N SER A 54 -64.79 -50.27 -20.78
CA SER A 54 -64.90 -50.66 -22.19
C SER A 54 -63.55 -50.70 -22.91
N GLU A 55 -63.27 -51.89 -23.45
CA GLU A 55 -62.41 -52.22 -24.60
C GLU A 55 -62.64 -51.29 -25.83
N ASN A 56 -61.89 -51.31 -26.94
CA ASN A 56 -60.74 -52.07 -27.46
C ASN A 56 -60.04 -51.11 -28.48
N SER A 57 -58.78 -51.24 -28.85
CA SER A 57 -58.34 -52.22 -29.86
C SER A 57 -56.85 -52.06 -30.18
N VAL A 58 -56.22 -53.17 -30.54
CA VAL A 58 -54.81 -53.28 -30.97
C VAL A 58 -54.75 -53.38 -32.50
N SER A 59 -53.71 -52.84 -33.12
CA SER A 59 -53.26 -53.27 -34.44
C SER A 59 -51.73 -53.25 -34.50
N ASP A 60 -51.12 -54.43 -34.43
CA ASP A 60 -49.69 -54.63 -34.67
C ASP A 60 -49.33 -54.38 -36.14
N SER A 61 -48.17 -53.77 -36.35
CA SER A 61 -47.34 -54.02 -37.53
C SER A 61 -45.88 -53.89 -37.11
N VAL A 62 -45.20 -55.03 -36.99
CA VAL A 62 -43.75 -55.10 -36.77
C VAL A 62 -43.05 -54.87 -38.11
N ASP A 63 -42.15 -53.90 -38.15
CA ASP A 63 -41.03 -53.85 -39.11
C ASP A 63 -39.78 -53.40 -38.34
N ASP A 64 -38.63 -53.97 -38.70
CA ASP A 64 -37.37 -53.86 -37.95
C ASP A 64 -36.82 -52.43 -37.92
N ASN A 65 -36.39 -51.95 -36.74
CA ASN A 65 -35.44 -50.84 -36.61
C ASN A 65 -34.63 -50.94 -35.32
N ASP A 66 -33.32 -51.16 -35.45
CA ASP A 66 -32.35 -51.35 -34.36
C ASP A 66 -31.90 -50.01 -33.72
N ASP A 67 -32.51 -48.89 -34.10
CA ASP A 67 -32.22 -47.54 -33.58
C ASP A 67 -32.79 -47.29 -32.17
N SER A 68 -33.72 -48.14 -31.72
CA SER A 68 -34.48 -47.88 -30.48
C SER A 68 -33.63 -47.84 -29.21
N VAL A 69 -32.49 -48.55 -29.14
CA VAL A 69 -31.68 -48.61 -27.91
C VAL A 69 -31.01 -47.27 -27.58
N ALA A 70 -30.63 -46.49 -28.61
CA ALA A 70 -30.02 -45.17 -28.43
C ALA A 70 -31.05 -44.11 -28.01
N GLU A 71 -32.25 -44.10 -28.61
CA GLU A 71 -33.35 -43.23 -28.19
C GLU A 71 -33.92 -43.62 -26.81
N ILE A 72 -34.05 -44.92 -26.52
CA ILE A 72 -34.45 -45.39 -25.19
C ILE A 72 -33.40 -44.97 -24.14
N SER A 73 -32.10 -44.99 -24.46
CA SER A 73 -31.05 -44.48 -23.57
C SER A 73 -31.16 -42.96 -23.33
N ARG A 74 -31.48 -42.17 -24.37
CA ARG A 74 -31.79 -40.73 -24.22
C ARG A 74 -33.09 -40.49 -23.43
N SER A 75 -34.04 -41.43 -23.42
CA SER A 75 -35.32 -41.31 -22.70
C SER A 75 -35.24 -41.45 -21.17
N PHE A 76 -34.09 -41.90 -20.62
CA PHE A 76 -33.92 -42.12 -19.18
C PHE A 76 -33.51 -40.89 -18.36
N ARG A 77 -33.12 -39.77 -18.97
CA ARG A 77 -33.02 -38.49 -18.22
C ARG A 77 -34.43 -37.96 -18.00
N SER A 78 -34.84 -37.74 -16.76
CA SER A 78 -36.14 -37.10 -16.52
C SER A 78 -36.16 -35.72 -17.18
N ARG A 79 -37.32 -35.27 -17.68
CA ARG A 79 -37.46 -33.94 -18.33
C ARG A 79 -37.02 -32.79 -17.41
N GLN A 80 -36.99 -33.04 -16.10
CA GLN A 80 -36.44 -32.15 -15.08
C GLN A 80 -34.91 -32.12 -15.09
N GLU A 81 -34.22 -33.27 -15.13
CA GLU A 81 -32.74 -33.34 -15.21
C GLU A 81 -32.19 -32.61 -16.43
N LEU A 82 -32.82 -32.77 -17.61
CA LEU A 82 -32.41 -32.06 -18.82
C LEU A 82 -32.53 -30.54 -18.67
N CYS A 83 -33.59 -30.07 -18.00
CA CYS A 83 -33.79 -28.66 -17.70
C CYS A 83 -32.77 -28.14 -16.67
N GLU A 84 -32.47 -28.93 -15.63
CA GLU A 84 -31.46 -28.59 -14.62
C GLU A 84 -30.05 -28.52 -15.25
N GLN A 85 -29.70 -29.44 -16.15
CA GLN A 85 -28.45 -29.42 -16.93
C GLN A 85 -28.34 -28.19 -17.84
N LEU A 86 -29.39 -27.85 -18.60
CA LEU A 86 -29.40 -26.64 -19.44
C LEU A 86 -29.23 -25.36 -18.61
N ASN A 87 -29.85 -25.28 -17.43
CA ASN A 87 -29.68 -24.14 -16.52
C ASN A 87 -28.25 -24.04 -15.98
N VAL A 88 -27.60 -25.16 -15.66
CA VAL A 88 -26.18 -25.20 -15.27
C VAL A 88 -25.29 -24.75 -16.43
N ASN A 89 -25.51 -25.26 -17.65
CA ASN A 89 -24.77 -24.86 -18.85
C ASN A 89 -24.88 -23.35 -19.11
N HIS A 90 -26.09 -22.79 -19.15
CA HIS A 90 -26.29 -21.34 -19.35
C HIS A 90 -25.64 -20.50 -18.25
N MET A 91 -25.65 -20.96 -17.00
CA MET A 91 -24.97 -20.30 -15.89
C MET A 91 -23.44 -20.32 -16.06
N ILE A 92 -22.86 -21.46 -16.45
CA ILE A 92 -21.42 -21.57 -16.77
C ILE A 92 -21.07 -20.65 -17.94
N GLN A 93 -21.89 -20.62 -19.00
CA GLN A 93 -21.72 -19.73 -20.15
C GLN A 93 -21.75 -18.26 -19.71
N ARG A 94 -22.69 -17.81 -18.86
CA ARG A 94 -22.72 -16.43 -18.32
C ARG A 94 -21.45 -16.08 -17.55
N ILE A 95 -20.92 -17.01 -16.74
CA ILE A 95 -19.76 -16.75 -15.88
C ILE A 95 -18.46 -16.75 -16.70
N LEU A 96 -18.22 -17.77 -17.52
CA LEU A 96 -16.96 -17.97 -18.23
C LEU A 96 -16.93 -17.39 -19.64
N LEU A 97 -18.08 -17.14 -20.28
CA LEU A 97 -18.19 -16.70 -21.68
C LEU A 97 -17.53 -17.70 -22.67
N ILE A 98 -17.66 -19.00 -22.38
CA ILE A 98 -17.18 -20.14 -23.17
C ILE A 98 -18.39 -20.97 -23.63
N THR A 99 -18.33 -21.57 -24.82
CA THR A 99 -19.35 -22.53 -25.31
C THR A 99 -18.73 -23.69 -26.10
N LEU A 100 -19.39 -24.85 -26.07
CA LEU A 100 -19.16 -26.00 -26.97
C LEU A 100 -20.26 -26.14 -28.04
N ASP A 101 -21.32 -25.33 -27.94
CA ASP A 101 -22.43 -25.30 -28.88
C ASP A 101 -22.18 -24.21 -29.95
N ASN A 102 -22.28 -24.59 -31.23
CA ASN A 102 -22.19 -23.72 -32.42
C ASN A 102 -23.48 -23.75 -33.29
N SER A 103 -24.62 -24.15 -32.71
CA SER A 103 -25.94 -24.08 -33.35
C SER A 103 -26.36 -22.65 -33.70
N ASP A 104 -27.31 -22.51 -34.64
CA ASP A 104 -27.89 -21.22 -35.01
C ASP A 104 -28.46 -20.47 -33.77
N PRO A 105 -28.07 -19.21 -33.50
CA PRO A 105 -28.63 -18.38 -32.44
C PRO A 105 -30.15 -18.20 -32.51
N SER A 106 -30.80 -18.46 -33.64
CA SER A 106 -32.26 -18.47 -33.78
C SER A 106 -32.94 -19.61 -33.00
N LEU A 107 -32.22 -20.71 -32.74
CA LEU A 107 -32.70 -21.89 -32.01
C LEU A 107 -32.53 -21.75 -30.49
N ARG A 108 -31.78 -20.73 -30.03
CA ARG A 108 -31.42 -20.55 -28.62
C ARG A 108 -32.43 -19.67 -27.89
N GLY A 109 -32.98 -20.16 -26.79
CA GLY A 109 -33.93 -19.41 -25.96
C GLY A 109 -33.28 -18.21 -25.27
N GLY A 110 -33.66 -16.99 -25.64
CA GLY A 110 -32.97 -15.76 -25.21
C GLY A 110 -32.97 -15.40 -23.72
N ASN A 111 -33.52 -16.23 -22.84
CA ASN A 111 -33.56 -15.96 -21.40
C ASN A 111 -32.28 -16.45 -20.70
N GLY A 112 -31.37 -15.52 -20.41
CA GLY A 112 -30.22 -15.76 -19.54
C GLY A 112 -28.99 -16.36 -20.21
N ILE A 113 -28.91 -16.34 -21.54
CA ILE A 113 -27.69 -16.70 -22.28
C ILE A 113 -26.88 -15.39 -22.50
N PRO A 114 -25.54 -15.37 -22.28
CA PRO A 114 -24.73 -14.20 -22.61
C PRO A 114 -24.81 -13.90 -24.12
N PRO A 115 -24.61 -12.66 -24.60
CA PRO A 115 -24.73 -12.34 -26.03
C PRO A 115 -23.59 -12.91 -26.89
N ARG A 116 -22.39 -13.09 -26.31
CA ARG A 116 -21.17 -13.59 -26.96
C ARG A 116 -20.49 -14.64 -26.07
N CYS A 117 -19.95 -15.67 -26.71
CA CYS A 117 -19.04 -16.64 -26.09
C CYS A 117 -17.90 -16.96 -27.05
N VAL A 118 -16.77 -17.43 -26.50
CA VAL A 118 -15.72 -18.11 -27.26
C VAL A 118 -16.10 -19.57 -27.47
N PHE A 119 -16.14 -20.00 -28.73
CA PHE A 119 -16.35 -21.40 -29.11
C PHE A 119 -15.03 -22.17 -29.08
N LEU A 120 -15.00 -23.33 -28.43
CA LEU A 120 -13.81 -24.18 -28.32
C LEU A 120 -13.88 -25.35 -29.33
N GLU A 121 -13.61 -25.04 -30.59
CA GLU A 121 -13.74 -25.98 -31.72
C GLU A 121 -13.01 -27.32 -31.50
N GLU A 122 -11.72 -27.28 -31.13
CA GLU A 122 -10.93 -28.50 -30.86
C GLU A 122 -11.53 -29.35 -29.73
N MET A 123 -12.09 -28.70 -28.69
CA MET A 123 -12.67 -29.41 -27.55
C MET A 123 -14.06 -29.98 -27.85
N ALA A 124 -14.85 -29.28 -28.67
CA ALA A 124 -16.15 -29.77 -29.13
C ALA A 124 -15.97 -30.97 -30.08
N ALA A 125 -14.92 -30.98 -30.91
CA ALA A 125 -14.57 -32.13 -31.75
C ALA A 125 -14.10 -33.36 -30.95
N ASP A 126 -13.43 -33.16 -29.80
CA ASP A 126 -12.91 -34.21 -28.93
C ASP A 126 -13.97 -34.88 -28.01
N LEU A 127 -15.21 -34.40 -27.98
CA LEU A 127 -16.23 -34.77 -26.99
C LEU A 127 -17.47 -35.46 -27.58
N ASP A 128 -17.39 -36.02 -28.78
CA ASP A 128 -18.36 -36.94 -29.42
C ASP A 128 -19.82 -36.80 -28.94
N GLU A 129 -20.58 -35.91 -29.60
CA GLU A 129 -21.99 -35.55 -29.32
C GLU A 129 -22.28 -34.68 -28.06
N GLN A 130 -21.29 -34.29 -27.25
CA GLN A 130 -21.53 -33.35 -26.13
C GLN A 130 -21.31 -31.87 -26.52
N ASP A 131 -22.41 -31.10 -26.57
CA ASP A 131 -22.43 -29.66 -26.88
C ASP A 131 -22.62 -28.74 -25.64
N TRP A 132 -22.87 -29.31 -24.44
CA TRP A 132 -23.05 -28.58 -23.18
C TRP A 132 -21.83 -28.65 -22.27
N LEU A 133 -21.59 -27.57 -21.51
CA LEU A 133 -20.63 -27.56 -20.40
C LEU A 133 -21.28 -28.13 -19.14
N ASP A 134 -20.71 -29.19 -18.58
CA ASP A 134 -21.16 -29.82 -17.34
C ASP A 134 -20.18 -29.69 -16.16
N MET A 135 -20.74 -30.04 -15.00
CA MET A 135 -20.11 -30.09 -13.69
C MET A 135 -20.68 -31.33 -12.99
N ASP A 136 -20.15 -32.51 -13.29
CA ASP A 136 -20.61 -33.74 -12.65
C ASP A 136 -20.45 -33.68 -11.13
N ASN A 137 -21.48 -34.19 -10.45
CA ASN A 137 -21.60 -34.18 -8.99
C ASN A 137 -20.78 -35.29 -8.30
N ILE A 138 -20.06 -36.11 -9.07
CA ILE A 138 -19.33 -37.27 -8.55
C ILE A 138 -17.85 -36.91 -8.32
N GLY A 139 -17.58 -36.31 -7.16
CA GLY A 139 -16.24 -36.13 -6.60
C GLY A 139 -15.36 -35.07 -7.28
N GLU A 140 -14.09 -35.00 -6.84
CA GLU A 140 -13.11 -34.01 -7.33
C GLU A 140 -12.73 -34.20 -8.81
N VAL A 141 -13.07 -35.35 -9.41
CA VAL A 141 -12.76 -35.70 -10.80
C VAL A 141 -13.88 -35.25 -11.77
N GLY A 142 -15.14 -35.16 -11.32
CA GLY A 142 -16.30 -34.76 -12.14
C GLY A 142 -16.34 -33.29 -12.63
N SER A 143 -15.27 -32.52 -12.45
CA SER A 143 -15.15 -31.15 -12.99
C SER A 143 -14.19 -31.09 -14.19
N ALA A 144 -13.88 -32.24 -14.80
CA ALA A 144 -12.94 -32.36 -15.91
C ALA A 144 -13.30 -31.45 -17.10
N THR A 145 -14.57 -31.48 -17.55
CA THR A 145 -15.04 -30.70 -18.72
C THR A 145 -14.84 -29.21 -18.53
N ILE A 146 -15.44 -28.60 -17.50
CA ILE A 146 -15.30 -27.16 -17.26
C ILE A 146 -13.85 -26.72 -16.98
N ARG A 147 -13.02 -27.57 -16.33
CA ARG A 147 -11.58 -27.30 -16.14
C ARG A 147 -10.85 -27.29 -17.47
N ARG A 148 -11.07 -28.29 -18.31
CA ARG A 148 -10.48 -28.43 -19.65
C ARG A 148 -10.89 -27.26 -20.55
N ALA A 149 -12.17 -26.88 -20.52
CA ALA A 149 -12.70 -25.76 -21.27
C ALA A 149 -12.05 -24.43 -20.85
N LEU A 150 -11.98 -24.16 -19.54
CA LEU A 150 -11.34 -22.95 -19.03
C LEU A 150 -9.83 -22.94 -19.34
N PHE A 151 -9.13 -24.06 -19.16
CA PHE A 151 -7.71 -24.18 -19.49
C PHE A 151 -7.45 -23.91 -20.98
N ASN A 152 -8.18 -24.57 -21.89
CA ASN A 152 -8.10 -24.34 -23.32
C ASN A 152 -8.37 -22.86 -23.68
N ARG A 153 -9.41 -22.26 -23.09
CA ARG A 153 -9.73 -20.83 -23.27
C ARG A 153 -8.61 -19.88 -22.83
N LEU A 154 -7.84 -20.23 -21.81
CA LEU A 154 -6.69 -19.44 -21.35
C LEU A 154 -5.44 -19.61 -22.24
N LEU A 155 -5.34 -20.72 -22.98
CA LEU A 155 -4.24 -21.00 -23.91
C LEU A 155 -4.47 -20.47 -25.34
N LEU A 156 -5.70 -20.12 -25.71
CA LEU A 156 -6.01 -19.51 -27.01
C LEU A 156 -5.22 -18.19 -27.20
N PRO A 157 -4.36 -18.07 -28.24
CA PRO A 157 -3.56 -16.85 -28.44
C PRO A 157 -4.38 -15.62 -28.84
N GLU A 158 -5.49 -15.83 -29.55
CA GLU A 158 -6.42 -14.78 -29.99
C GLU A 158 -7.88 -15.25 -29.76
N PRO A 159 -8.42 -15.13 -28.54
CA PRO A 159 -9.78 -15.58 -28.23
C PRO A 159 -10.85 -14.83 -29.03
N GLY A 160 -10.59 -13.56 -29.38
CA GLY A 160 -11.46 -12.74 -30.21
C GLY A 160 -11.79 -13.33 -31.60
N ASN A 161 -10.90 -14.17 -32.16
CA ASN A 161 -11.14 -14.83 -33.45
C ASN A 161 -12.15 -15.99 -33.37
N HIS A 162 -12.46 -16.45 -32.15
CA HIS A 162 -13.31 -17.60 -31.86
C HIS A 162 -14.68 -17.19 -31.28
N LEU A 163 -15.04 -15.90 -31.41
CA LEU A 163 -16.28 -15.34 -30.88
C LEU A 163 -17.49 -15.70 -31.75
N ILE A 164 -18.47 -16.39 -31.15
CA ILE A 164 -19.77 -16.63 -31.78
C ILE A 164 -20.85 -15.75 -31.17
N ASN A 165 -21.90 -15.48 -31.96
CA ASN A 165 -23.14 -14.94 -31.43
C ASN A 165 -23.88 -16.06 -30.69
N MET A 166 -24.42 -15.73 -29.52
CA MET A 166 -25.23 -16.66 -28.72
C MET A 166 -26.73 -16.31 -28.75
N THR A 167 -27.06 -15.11 -29.23
CA THR A 167 -28.43 -14.59 -29.36
C THR A 167 -28.65 -14.02 -30.76
N SER A 168 -29.89 -13.98 -31.22
CA SER A 168 -30.27 -13.49 -32.56
C SER A 168 -30.18 -11.96 -32.74
N CYS A 169 -29.65 -11.22 -31.76
CA CYS A 169 -29.53 -9.77 -31.82
C CYS A 169 -28.40 -9.34 -32.78
N SER A 170 -28.75 -8.66 -33.87
CA SER A 170 -27.81 -8.21 -34.91
C SER A 170 -27.04 -6.92 -34.58
N ALA A 171 -27.20 -6.37 -33.37
CA ALA A 171 -26.50 -5.18 -32.93
C ALA A 171 -25.08 -5.52 -32.41
N VAL A 172 -24.06 -4.84 -32.92
CA VAL A 172 -22.66 -5.02 -32.49
C VAL A 172 -22.51 -4.59 -31.02
N ASN A 173 -22.29 -5.56 -30.13
CA ASN A 173 -22.10 -5.32 -28.70
C ASN A 173 -20.60 -5.28 -28.36
N MET A 174 -19.96 -4.14 -28.65
CA MET A 174 -18.51 -3.94 -28.45
C MET A 174 -18.02 -4.31 -27.04
N SER A 175 -18.84 -4.13 -26.01
CA SER A 175 -18.52 -4.57 -24.64
C SER A 175 -18.50 -6.08 -24.50
N ALA A 176 -19.51 -6.79 -25.01
CA ALA A 176 -19.54 -8.25 -24.96
C ALA A 176 -18.43 -8.90 -25.80
N ASP A 177 -18.13 -8.31 -26.97
CA ASP A 177 -17.03 -8.74 -27.84
C ASP A 177 -15.67 -8.62 -27.11
N ARG A 178 -15.45 -7.51 -26.40
CA ARG A 178 -14.26 -7.31 -25.54
C ARG A 178 -14.22 -8.30 -24.38
N ASP A 179 -15.31 -8.41 -23.61
CA ASP A 179 -15.33 -9.17 -22.36
C ASP A 179 -15.20 -10.69 -22.59
N ALA A 180 -15.81 -11.21 -23.68
CA ALA A 180 -15.62 -12.59 -24.10
C ALA A 180 -14.29 -12.81 -24.84
N GLY A 181 -13.82 -11.81 -25.59
CA GLY A 181 -12.58 -11.86 -26.39
C GLY A 181 -11.29 -11.55 -25.63
N GLU A 182 -11.36 -11.26 -24.33
CA GLU A 182 -10.20 -10.88 -23.51
C GLU A 182 -9.03 -11.86 -23.65
N LYS A 183 -7.87 -11.32 -24.01
CA LYS A 183 -6.65 -12.05 -24.35
C LYS A 183 -5.77 -12.29 -23.12
N CYS A 184 -5.80 -11.37 -22.16
CA CYS A 184 -5.01 -11.45 -20.94
C CYS A 184 -5.67 -12.40 -19.93
N ALA A 185 -4.98 -13.48 -19.56
CA ALA A 185 -5.48 -14.53 -18.69
C ALA A 185 -5.98 -14.01 -17.33
N ILE A 186 -5.23 -13.09 -16.70
CA ILE A 186 -5.54 -12.59 -15.36
C ILE A 186 -6.78 -11.66 -15.32
N PRO A 187 -6.87 -10.59 -16.14
CA PRO A 187 -8.09 -9.78 -16.26
C PRO A 187 -9.33 -10.61 -16.58
N TYR A 188 -9.21 -11.59 -17.51
CA TYR A 188 -10.30 -12.49 -17.84
C TYR A 188 -10.75 -13.34 -16.64
N LEU A 189 -9.83 -13.92 -15.86
CA LEU A 189 -10.15 -14.71 -14.68
C LEU A 189 -10.78 -13.88 -13.55
N PHE A 190 -10.33 -12.63 -13.36
CA PHE A 190 -10.96 -11.71 -12.42
C PHE A 190 -12.38 -11.33 -12.87
N ALA A 191 -12.58 -11.01 -14.15
CA ALA A 191 -13.92 -10.75 -14.69
C ALA A 191 -14.84 -11.98 -14.57
N CYS A 192 -14.32 -13.19 -14.73
CA CYS A 192 -15.06 -14.43 -14.44
C CYS A 192 -15.41 -14.55 -12.94
N TYR A 193 -14.49 -14.19 -12.03
CA TYR A 193 -14.75 -14.17 -10.58
C TYR A 193 -15.89 -13.19 -10.22
N GLN A 194 -15.86 -11.97 -10.76
CA GLN A 194 -16.92 -10.98 -10.55
C GLN A 194 -18.27 -11.49 -11.05
N ARG A 195 -18.34 -12.03 -12.28
CA ARG A 195 -19.58 -12.63 -12.81
C ARG A 195 -20.05 -13.83 -11.98
N ALA A 196 -19.15 -14.67 -11.47
CA ALA A 196 -19.49 -15.77 -10.57
C ALA A 196 -20.09 -15.27 -9.25
N LYS A 197 -19.48 -14.24 -8.65
CA LYS A 197 -19.96 -13.61 -7.41
C LYS A 197 -21.33 -12.95 -7.60
N GLU A 198 -21.54 -12.27 -8.71
CA GLU A 198 -22.85 -11.74 -9.09
C GLU A 198 -23.91 -12.87 -9.22
N GLU A 199 -23.60 -13.93 -9.96
CA GLU A 199 -24.50 -15.08 -10.14
C GLU A 199 -24.85 -15.75 -8.81
N VAL A 200 -23.88 -15.93 -7.90
CA VAL A 200 -24.10 -16.47 -6.53
C VAL A 200 -25.19 -15.72 -5.77
N THR A 201 -25.39 -14.42 -6.03
CA THR A 201 -26.48 -13.63 -5.40
C THR A 201 -27.82 -13.69 -6.12
N LYS A 202 -27.85 -14.20 -7.35
CA LYS A 202 -29.03 -14.21 -8.25
C LYS A 202 -29.63 -15.60 -8.47
N VAL A 203 -28.83 -16.66 -8.40
CA VAL A 203 -29.27 -18.02 -8.75
C VAL A 203 -30.14 -18.67 -7.66
N PRO A 204 -31.09 -19.55 -8.04
CA PRO A 204 -31.81 -20.39 -7.08
C PRO A 204 -30.89 -21.31 -6.28
N GLU A 205 -31.31 -21.71 -5.08
CA GLU A 205 -30.57 -22.57 -4.15
C GLU A 205 -30.00 -23.86 -4.81
N LYS A 206 -30.77 -24.47 -5.71
CA LYS A 206 -30.33 -25.64 -6.51
C LYS A 206 -29.08 -25.41 -7.37
N LEU A 207 -28.84 -24.18 -7.83
CA LEU A 207 -27.73 -23.80 -8.70
C LEU A 207 -26.56 -23.15 -7.91
N LEU A 208 -26.78 -22.76 -6.66
CA LEU A 208 -25.82 -22.03 -5.82
C LEU A 208 -24.49 -22.78 -5.67
N SER A 209 -24.53 -24.10 -5.45
CA SER A 209 -23.34 -24.94 -5.33
C SER A 209 -22.46 -24.91 -6.59
N TYR A 210 -23.07 -24.90 -7.77
CA TYR A 210 -22.36 -24.80 -9.05
C TYR A 210 -21.79 -23.40 -9.27
N ALA A 211 -22.52 -22.34 -8.93
CA ALA A 211 -22.03 -20.96 -9.02
C ALA A 211 -20.80 -20.73 -8.11
N VAL A 212 -20.85 -21.24 -6.87
CA VAL A 212 -19.69 -21.25 -5.96
C VAL A 212 -18.54 -22.10 -6.51
N ARG A 213 -18.83 -23.26 -7.13
CA ARG A 213 -17.80 -24.10 -7.79
C ARG A 213 -17.14 -23.38 -8.97
N CYS A 214 -17.88 -22.58 -9.75
CA CYS A 214 -17.32 -21.69 -10.77
C CYS A 214 -16.40 -20.62 -10.16
N LYS A 215 -16.82 -19.97 -9.06
CA LYS A 215 -15.99 -18.98 -8.35
C LYS A 215 -14.67 -19.58 -7.87
N ASN A 216 -14.73 -20.75 -7.24
CA ASN A 216 -13.54 -21.45 -6.77
C ASN A 216 -12.64 -21.92 -7.92
N LEU A 217 -13.24 -22.26 -9.08
CA LEU A 217 -12.51 -22.65 -10.27
C LEU A 217 -11.71 -21.48 -10.88
N THR A 218 -12.23 -20.25 -10.88
CA THR A 218 -11.47 -19.09 -11.39
C THR A 218 -10.27 -18.78 -10.49
N VAL A 219 -10.44 -18.83 -9.17
CA VAL A 219 -9.34 -18.71 -8.19
C VAL A 219 -8.29 -19.83 -8.37
N SER A 220 -8.72 -21.07 -8.59
CA SER A 220 -7.81 -22.21 -8.84
C SER A 220 -7.01 -22.05 -10.15
N ASN A 221 -7.64 -21.56 -11.22
CA ASN A 221 -6.95 -21.29 -12.48
C ASN A 221 -6.02 -20.08 -12.36
N MET A 222 -6.39 -19.05 -11.60
CA MET A 222 -5.52 -17.91 -11.31
C MET A 222 -4.23 -18.34 -10.59
N ARG A 223 -4.33 -19.26 -9.63
CA ARG A 223 -3.15 -19.88 -9.00
C ARG A 223 -2.31 -20.64 -10.02
N THR A 224 -2.93 -21.44 -10.89
CA THR A 224 -2.23 -22.20 -11.95
C THR A 224 -1.46 -21.26 -12.87
N VAL A 225 -2.07 -20.17 -13.33
CA VAL A 225 -1.44 -19.13 -14.15
C VAL A 225 -0.20 -18.51 -13.47
N LEU A 226 -0.23 -18.31 -12.16
CA LEU A 226 0.88 -17.73 -11.39
C LEU A 226 1.99 -18.73 -11.03
N LEU A 227 1.64 -20.02 -10.85
CA LEU A 227 2.57 -21.10 -10.51
C LEU A 227 3.30 -21.68 -11.74
N THR A 228 2.63 -21.74 -12.89
CA THR A 228 3.19 -22.22 -14.17
C THR A 228 3.02 -21.18 -15.29
N PRO A 229 3.66 -19.99 -15.18
CA PRO A 229 3.57 -18.93 -16.18
C PRO A 229 4.11 -19.35 -17.56
N GLU A 230 5.03 -20.33 -17.62
CA GLU A 230 5.70 -20.77 -18.85
C GLU A 230 4.75 -21.37 -19.89
N ILE A 231 3.58 -21.85 -19.48
CA ILE A 231 2.55 -22.37 -20.38
C ILE A 231 1.92 -21.22 -21.20
N TYR A 232 1.93 -20.00 -20.67
CA TYR A 232 1.33 -18.81 -21.26
C TYR A 232 2.35 -17.97 -22.04
N VAL A 233 3.09 -18.61 -22.95
CA VAL A 233 4.30 -18.09 -23.64
C VAL A 233 4.14 -16.66 -24.24
N SER A 234 2.95 -16.30 -24.70
CA SER A 234 2.67 -14.98 -25.30
C SER A 234 2.21 -13.91 -24.30
N GLN A 235 2.28 -14.15 -22.99
CA GLN A 235 1.71 -13.30 -21.95
C GLN A 235 2.71 -13.03 -20.81
N ASN A 236 2.75 -11.79 -20.31
CA ASN A 236 3.47 -11.47 -19.07
C ASN A 236 2.48 -11.46 -17.89
N VAL A 237 2.26 -12.62 -17.29
CA VAL A 237 1.24 -12.78 -16.24
C VAL A 237 1.55 -11.96 -14.98
N TYR A 238 2.82 -11.76 -14.62
CA TYR A 238 3.18 -10.94 -13.46
C TYR A 238 2.92 -9.44 -13.70
N GLU A 239 3.02 -8.99 -14.95
CA GLU A 239 2.64 -7.64 -15.34
C GLU A 239 1.12 -7.45 -15.37
N GLN A 240 0.37 -8.41 -15.93
CA GLN A 240 -1.09 -8.41 -15.87
C GLN A 240 -1.63 -8.38 -14.43
N LEU A 241 -0.97 -9.08 -13.49
CA LEU A 241 -1.33 -9.02 -12.07
C LEU A 241 -1.09 -7.61 -11.51
N LEU A 242 0.03 -6.96 -11.83
CA LEU A 242 0.29 -5.59 -11.38
C LEU A 242 -0.71 -4.59 -11.98
N ASP A 243 -1.06 -4.73 -13.26
CA ASP A 243 -2.04 -3.89 -13.93
C ASP A 243 -3.45 -4.07 -13.33
N LEU A 244 -3.87 -5.32 -13.09
CA LEU A 244 -5.12 -5.62 -12.38
C LEU A 244 -5.14 -5.03 -10.96
N LEU A 245 -4.03 -5.11 -10.22
CA LEU A 245 -3.91 -4.49 -8.89
C LEU A 245 -4.01 -2.96 -8.97
N LEU A 246 -3.39 -2.34 -9.98
CA LEU A 246 -3.41 -0.90 -10.19
C LEU A 246 -4.83 -0.41 -10.47
N GLU A 247 -5.54 -1.06 -11.40
CA GLU A 247 -6.93 -0.74 -11.73
C GLU A 247 -7.89 -1.08 -10.58
N GLY A 248 -7.69 -2.22 -9.92
CA GLY A 248 -8.56 -2.72 -8.85
C GLY A 248 -8.46 -1.93 -7.55
N VAL A 249 -7.26 -1.60 -7.05
CA VAL A 249 -7.09 -0.81 -5.82
C VAL A 249 -7.58 0.63 -6.01
N THR A 250 -7.43 1.20 -7.22
CA THR A 250 -7.80 2.60 -7.50
C THR A 250 -9.19 2.79 -8.12
N GLY A 251 -9.87 1.68 -8.45
CA GLY A 251 -11.19 1.65 -9.08
C GLY A 251 -12.35 1.88 -8.11
N SER A 252 -13.57 1.71 -8.62
CA SER A 252 -14.81 2.03 -7.90
C SER A 252 -15.23 0.99 -6.84
N GLN A 253 -14.66 -0.21 -6.86
CA GLN A 253 -15.02 -1.35 -5.98
C GLN A 253 -13.75 -2.12 -5.53
N PRO A 254 -12.83 -1.48 -4.79
CA PRO A 254 -11.57 -2.10 -4.38
C PRO A 254 -11.77 -3.32 -3.47
N GLU A 255 -12.90 -3.41 -2.77
CA GLU A 255 -13.22 -4.53 -1.87
C GLU A 255 -13.28 -5.87 -2.61
N GLU A 256 -13.79 -5.90 -3.85
CA GLU A 256 -13.91 -7.14 -4.63
C GLU A 256 -12.56 -7.67 -5.10
N MET A 257 -11.66 -6.76 -5.48
CA MET A 257 -10.30 -7.14 -5.87
C MET A 257 -9.53 -7.64 -4.64
N VAL A 258 -9.64 -6.95 -3.50
CA VAL A 258 -9.01 -7.41 -2.24
C VAL A 258 -9.53 -8.79 -1.83
N GLU A 259 -10.84 -9.05 -1.92
CA GLU A 259 -11.45 -10.36 -1.65
C GLU A 259 -10.86 -11.46 -2.57
N PHE A 260 -10.84 -11.21 -3.88
CA PHE A 260 -10.25 -12.14 -4.86
C PHE A 260 -8.76 -12.41 -4.59
N ALA A 261 -8.00 -11.35 -4.31
CA ALA A 261 -6.57 -11.46 -4.03
C ALA A 261 -6.29 -12.27 -2.75
N GLU A 262 -7.05 -12.09 -1.67
CA GLU A 262 -6.88 -12.89 -0.45
C GLU A 262 -7.25 -14.37 -0.67
N GLU A 263 -8.26 -14.69 -1.49
CA GLU A 263 -8.56 -16.09 -1.86
C GLU A 263 -7.42 -16.73 -2.68
N VAL A 264 -6.85 -15.99 -3.64
CA VAL A 264 -5.70 -16.43 -4.44
C VAL A 264 -4.46 -16.61 -3.57
N ILE A 265 -4.13 -15.64 -2.71
CA ILE A 265 -2.99 -15.69 -1.78
C ILE A 265 -3.13 -16.88 -0.83
N THR A 266 -4.33 -17.11 -0.26
CA THR A 266 -4.60 -18.25 0.63
C THR A 266 -4.29 -19.57 -0.07
N GLY A 267 -4.69 -19.74 -1.33
CA GLY A 267 -4.39 -20.94 -2.09
C GLY A 267 -2.92 -21.07 -2.53
N LEU A 268 -2.22 -19.98 -2.84
CA LEU A 268 -0.78 -19.99 -3.11
C LEU A 268 0.07 -20.31 -1.86
N LEU A 269 -0.41 -19.96 -0.67
CA LEU A 269 0.27 -20.31 0.59
C LEU A 269 0.05 -21.78 0.97
N ALA A 270 -1.09 -22.36 0.59
CA ALA A 270 -1.41 -23.78 0.83
C ALA A 270 -0.68 -24.74 -0.11
N ASP A 271 -0.32 -24.29 -1.32
CA ASP A 271 0.26 -25.09 -2.40
C ASP A 271 1.56 -24.45 -2.88
N GLN A 272 2.68 -25.01 -2.40
CA GLN A 272 4.03 -24.53 -2.67
C GLN A 272 4.91 -25.62 -3.31
N GLU A 273 4.29 -26.64 -3.94
CA GLU A 273 5.04 -27.75 -4.55
C GLU A 273 5.75 -27.32 -5.85
N VAL A 274 5.11 -26.43 -6.63
CA VAL A 274 5.63 -25.96 -7.92
C VAL A 274 6.49 -24.72 -7.78
N ARG A 275 6.01 -23.72 -7.02
CA ARG A 275 6.69 -22.47 -6.68
C ARG A 275 6.23 -21.99 -5.32
N THR A 276 7.12 -21.32 -4.60
CA THR A 276 6.79 -20.62 -3.35
C THR A 276 6.04 -19.31 -3.61
N PHE A 277 5.29 -18.84 -2.62
CA PHE A 277 4.63 -17.53 -2.69
C PHE A 277 5.62 -16.38 -2.96
N THR A 278 6.84 -16.46 -2.42
CA THR A 278 7.92 -15.48 -2.67
C THR A 278 8.31 -15.44 -4.15
N GLU A 279 8.46 -16.60 -4.81
CA GLU A 279 8.82 -16.69 -6.24
C GLU A 279 7.72 -16.17 -7.18
N VAL A 280 6.46 -16.16 -6.72
CA VAL A 280 5.32 -15.56 -7.45
C VAL A 280 5.30 -14.04 -7.30
N ILE A 281 5.58 -13.51 -6.11
CA ILE A 281 5.45 -12.08 -5.81
C ILE A 281 6.69 -11.25 -6.18
N VAL A 282 7.90 -11.80 -6.09
CA VAL A 282 9.15 -11.07 -6.42
C VAL A 282 9.14 -10.49 -7.85
N PRO A 283 8.74 -11.22 -8.91
CA PRO A 283 8.62 -10.65 -10.27
C PRO A 283 7.66 -9.46 -10.35
N VAL A 284 6.54 -9.49 -9.61
CA VAL A 284 5.57 -8.39 -9.54
C VAL A 284 6.21 -7.15 -8.91
N LEU A 285 6.98 -7.33 -7.82
CA LEU A 285 7.72 -6.25 -7.15
C LEU A 285 8.85 -5.69 -8.03
N ASP A 286 9.51 -6.51 -8.85
CA ASP A 286 10.54 -6.06 -9.80
C ASP A 286 9.94 -5.23 -10.95
N ILE A 287 8.80 -5.65 -11.52
CA ILE A 287 8.07 -4.87 -12.53
C ILE A 287 7.56 -3.55 -11.93
N PHE A 288 7.01 -3.59 -10.72
CA PHE A 288 6.55 -2.41 -9.98
C PHE A 288 7.71 -1.42 -9.72
N HIS A 289 8.86 -1.92 -9.25
CA HIS A 289 10.07 -1.11 -9.09
C HIS A 289 10.53 -0.50 -10.43
N GLY A 290 10.53 -1.30 -11.50
CA GLY A 290 10.87 -0.88 -12.85
C GLY A 290 10.01 0.28 -13.37
N ARG A 291 8.72 0.27 -13.05
CA ARG A 291 7.73 1.31 -13.44
C ARG A 291 7.76 2.55 -12.54
N VAL A 292 8.01 2.41 -11.24
CA VAL A 292 7.93 3.53 -10.28
C VAL A 292 9.20 4.40 -10.23
N LYS A 293 10.39 3.82 -10.45
CA LYS A 293 11.69 4.50 -10.31
C LYS A 293 11.85 5.77 -11.17
N ASP A 294 11.11 5.87 -12.28
CA ASP A 294 11.24 6.94 -13.27
C ASP A 294 10.14 8.02 -13.16
N LEU A 295 9.21 7.90 -12.22
CA LEU A 295 8.09 8.83 -12.04
C LEU A 295 8.51 10.14 -11.34
N ASP A 296 7.78 11.23 -11.62
CA ASP A 296 7.94 12.52 -10.95
C ASP A 296 6.87 12.73 -9.86
N LEU A 297 7.19 13.50 -8.81
CA LEU A 297 6.32 13.77 -7.67
C LEU A 297 4.90 14.26 -8.04
N CYS A 298 4.75 15.02 -9.13
CA CYS A 298 3.46 15.60 -9.53
C CYS A 298 2.68 14.78 -10.56
N GLN A 299 3.14 13.58 -10.93
CA GLN A 299 2.45 12.72 -11.89
C GLN A 299 1.30 11.96 -11.20
N PRO A 300 0.04 12.02 -11.69
CA PRO A 300 -1.08 11.30 -11.07
C PRO A 300 -0.85 9.79 -10.93
N LEU A 301 -0.19 9.18 -11.94
CA LEU A 301 0.14 7.76 -11.96
C LEU A 301 1.01 7.31 -10.77
N LEU A 302 1.85 8.19 -10.21
CA LEU A 302 2.60 7.90 -8.99
C LEU A 302 1.66 7.58 -7.83
N TYR A 303 0.58 8.34 -7.69
CA TYR A 303 -0.36 8.16 -6.57
C TYR A 303 -1.15 6.86 -6.69
N SER A 304 -1.52 6.45 -7.92
CA SER A 304 -2.08 5.12 -8.18
C SER A 304 -1.13 4.00 -7.73
N TYR A 305 0.16 4.08 -8.08
CA TYR A 305 1.16 3.12 -7.62
C TYR A 305 1.42 3.18 -6.10
N LEU A 306 1.24 4.33 -5.45
CA LEU A 306 1.31 4.44 -3.99
C LEU A 306 0.13 3.77 -3.29
N GLU A 307 -1.07 3.71 -3.89
CA GLU A 307 -2.16 2.88 -3.35
C GLU A 307 -1.83 1.38 -3.43
N VAL A 308 -1.20 0.93 -4.54
CA VAL A 308 -0.71 -0.46 -4.67
C VAL A 308 0.37 -0.76 -3.62
N LEU A 309 1.31 0.17 -3.37
CA LEU A 309 2.29 0.03 -2.28
C LEU A 309 1.64 -0.01 -0.89
N LEU A 310 0.57 0.78 -0.68
CA LEU A 310 -0.19 0.71 0.57
C LEU A 310 -0.89 -0.64 0.73
N TYR A 311 -1.49 -1.20 -0.33
CA TYR A 311 -2.04 -2.55 -0.33
C TYR A 311 -0.96 -3.60 -0.01
N PHE A 312 0.17 -3.58 -0.72
CA PHE A 312 1.31 -4.49 -0.46
C PHE A 312 1.87 -4.38 0.96
N SER A 313 1.92 -3.19 1.54
CA SER A 313 2.36 -3.01 2.93
C SER A 313 1.32 -3.44 3.97
N HIS A 314 0.04 -3.52 3.58
CA HIS A 314 -1.07 -3.89 4.45
C HIS A 314 -1.37 -5.41 4.43
N GLN A 315 -1.31 -6.05 3.26
CA GLN A 315 -1.46 -7.50 3.12
C GLN A 315 -0.29 -8.19 3.83
N LYS A 316 -0.58 -9.12 4.74
CA LYS A 316 0.38 -9.68 5.70
C LYS A 316 1.59 -10.37 5.04
N ASP A 317 1.33 -11.17 4.03
CA ASP A 317 2.29 -12.09 3.43
C ASP A 317 3.06 -11.40 2.30
N ILE A 318 2.40 -10.56 1.50
CA ILE A 318 3.06 -9.63 0.57
C ILE A 318 3.98 -8.67 1.33
N ALA A 319 3.56 -8.12 2.48
CA ALA A 319 4.39 -7.24 3.28
C ALA A 319 5.66 -7.93 3.80
N LYS A 320 5.63 -9.25 4.03
CA LYS A 320 6.81 -10.04 4.37
C LYS A 320 7.76 -10.10 3.15
N VAL A 321 7.27 -10.53 1.99
CA VAL A 321 8.06 -10.61 0.75
C VAL A 321 8.61 -9.24 0.35
N LEU A 322 7.85 -8.17 0.51
CA LEU A 322 8.26 -6.79 0.24
C LEU A 322 9.45 -6.36 1.11
N VAL A 323 9.43 -6.67 2.42
CA VAL A 323 10.53 -6.29 3.32
C VAL A 323 11.77 -7.18 3.13
N GLU A 324 11.59 -8.42 2.65
CA GLU A 324 12.68 -9.29 2.17
C GLU A 324 13.27 -8.76 0.84
N HIS A 325 12.43 -8.29 -0.09
CA HIS A 325 12.82 -7.78 -1.42
C HIS A 325 13.61 -6.45 -1.39
N ILE A 326 13.27 -5.53 -0.47
CA ILE A 326 13.97 -4.23 -0.38
C ILE A 326 15.36 -4.30 0.24
N GLN A 327 15.83 -5.47 0.69
CA GLN A 327 17.15 -5.60 1.28
C GLN A 327 18.25 -5.29 0.24
N PRO A 328 19.25 -4.45 0.58
CA PRO A 328 20.27 -4.04 -0.38
C PRO A 328 21.20 -5.20 -0.74
N LYS A 329 21.63 -5.26 -2.01
CA LYS A 329 22.61 -6.26 -2.49
C LYS A 329 23.99 -6.13 -1.83
N ASP A 330 24.34 -4.91 -1.40
CA ASP A 330 25.51 -4.61 -0.58
C ASP A 330 25.07 -3.67 0.55
N PRO A 331 24.90 -4.19 1.79
CA PRO A 331 24.47 -3.42 2.96
C PRO A 331 25.50 -2.37 3.44
N SER A 332 26.74 -2.38 2.94
CA SER A 332 27.75 -1.38 3.31
C SER A 332 27.64 -0.09 2.50
N ASN A 333 26.97 -0.13 1.35
CA ASN A 333 26.87 0.97 0.40
C ASN A 333 25.50 1.65 0.48
N GLY A 334 25.49 2.91 0.94
CA GLY A 334 24.29 3.71 1.13
C GLY A 334 23.47 3.92 -0.15
N LEU A 335 24.09 3.94 -1.33
CA LEU A 335 23.40 4.05 -2.62
C LEU A 335 22.58 2.79 -2.95
N GLN A 336 22.95 1.61 -2.44
CA GLN A 336 22.20 0.38 -2.71
C GLN A 336 20.85 0.35 -2.00
N TYR A 337 20.73 1.01 -0.84
CA TYR A 337 19.45 1.24 -0.18
C TYR A 337 18.52 2.09 -1.06
N GLN A 338 19.03 3.16 -1.69
CA GLN A 338 18.28 3.96 -2.67
C GLN A 338 17.90 3.15 -3.92
N LYS A 339 18.67 2.14 -4.32
CA LYS A 339 18.35 1.26 -5.46
C LYS A 339 17.35 0.13 -5.13
N SER A 340 16.88 0.01 -3.90
CA SER A 340 15.76 -0.88 -3.55
C SER A 340 14.43 -0.28 -4.02
N LEU A 341 13.37 -1.10 -4.10
CA LEU A 341 12.02 -0.61 -4.42
C LEU A 341 11.58 0.54 -3.49
N LEU A 342 11.67 0.35 -2.17
CA LEU A 342 11.31 1.40 -1.20
C LEU A 342 12.24 2.62 -1.33
N GLY A 343 13.53 2.41 -1.63
CA GLY A 343 14.49 3.49 -1.83
C GLY A 343 14.27 4.31 -3.10
N ALA A 344 13.81 3.66 -4.18
CA ALA A 344 13.44 4.33 -5.42
C ALA A 344 12.24 5.25 -5.17
N VAL A 345 11.20 4.75 -4.49
CA VAL A 345 10.05 5.55 -4.05
C VAL A 345 10.52 6.72 -3.17
N LEU A 346 11.32 6.46 -2.12
CA LEU A 346 11.85 7.51 -1.24
C LEU A 346 12.68 8.56 -1.97
N SER A 347 13.25 8.27 -3.14
CA SER A 347 14.05 9.21 -3.91
C SER A 347 13.24 10.15 -4.81
N ILE A 348 11.92 9.95 -4.95
CA ILE A 348 11.05 10.80 -5.77
C ILE A 348 10.87 12.16 -5.11
N SER A 349 11.23 13.23 -5.81
CA SER A 349 11.25 14.60 -5.27
C SER A 349 11.25 15.63 -6.40
N CYS A 350 11.12 16.91 -6.05
CA CYS A 350 11.37 18.04 -6.94
C CYS A 350 12.82 18.55 -6.90
N LEU A 351 13.74 17.82 -6.26
CA LEU A 351 15.20 18.02 -6.39
C LEU A 351 15.73 17.48 -7.74
N LEU A 352 16.94 17.87 -8.13
CA LEU A 352 17.60 17.31 -9.33
C LEU A 352 17.88 15.82 -9.15
N ARG A 353 17.50 15.00 -10.15
CA ARG A 353 17.87 13.56 -10.19
C ARG A 353 19.37 13.34 -10.34
N THR A 354 20.02 14.16 -11.17
CA THR A 354 21.47 14.11 -11.43
C THR A 354 22.10 15.45 -11.05
N PRO A 355 23.07 15.48 -10.13
CA PRO A 355 23.74 16.72 -9.73
C PRO A 355 24.34 17.49 -10.91
N GLY A 356 24.03 18.79 -11.00
CA GLY A 356 24.54 19.68 -12.06
C GLY A 356 23.81 19.61 -13.41
N VAL A 357 23.01 18.56 -13.66
CA VAL A 357 22.17 18.46 -14.85
C VAL A 357 20.81 19.08 -14.55
N VAL A 358 20.53 20.22 -15.17
CA VAL A 358 19.28 21.00 -14.99
C VAL A 358 18.35 20.80 -16.19
N GLU A 359 18.91 20.33 -17.30
CA GLU A 359 18.25 19.98 -18.54
C GLU A 359 17.16 18.91 -18.28
N GLY A 360 15.90 19.25 -18.55
CA GLY A 360 14.74 18.40 -18.29
C GLY A 360 14.09 18.59 -16.92
N HIS A 361 14.61 19.45 -16.04
CA HIS A 361 13.99 19.77 -14.76
C HIS A 361 12.72 20.61 -14.93
N ARG A 362 11.57 20.12 -14.46
CA ARG A 362 10.24 20.65 -14.83
C ARG A 362 9.62 21.65 -13.85
N TYR A 363 10.24 21.83 -12.67
CA TYR A 363 9.58 22.53 -11.56
C TYR A 363 9.68 24.05 -11.61
N PHE A 364 10.88 24.60 -11.82
CA PHE A 364 11.12 26.05 -11.84
C PHE A 364 11.74 26.45 -13.18
N LEU A 365 10.88 26.81 -14.15
CA LEU A 365 11.30 27.15 -15.50
C LEU A 365 11.64 28.65 -15.62
N ASN A 366 12.84 28.97 -16.12
CA ASN A 366 13.33 30.34 -16.35
C ASN A 366 13.20 31.29 -15.13
N PRO A 367 13.75 30.94 -13.96
CA PRO A 367 13.45 31.64 -12.69
C PRO A 367 13.93 33.09 -12.64
N ALA A 368 14.87 33.52 -13.49
CA ALA A 368 15.25 34.94 -13.59
C ALA A 368 14.18 35.80 -14.30
N ARG A 369 13.21 35.18 -14.99
CA ARG A 369 12.07 35.83 -15.66
C ARG A 369 10.74 35.62 -14.92
N SER A 370 10.65 34.59 -14.08
CA SER A 370 9.46 34.32 -13.25
C SER A 370 9.23 35.44 -12.23
N SER A 371 7.97 35.83 -12.05
CA SER A 371 7.60 36.72 -10.97
C SER A 371 7.70 36.03 -9.59
N PRO A 372 7.86 36.81 -8.50
CA PRO A 372 7.79 36.26 -7.14
C PRO A 372 6.46 35.57 -6.83
N GLN A 373 5.36 35.96 -7.49
CA GLN A 373 4.04 35.37 -7.30
C GLN A 373 3.95 33.99 -7.97
N GLU A 374 4.39 33.85 -9.22
CA GLU A 374 4.44 32.55 -9.92
C GLU A 374 5.33 31.55 -9.16
N THR A 375 6.48 32.02 -8.67
CA THR A 375 7.41 31.21 -7.86
C THR A 375 6.72 30.70 -6.58
N LYS A 376 5.96 31.56 -5.88
CA LYS A 376 5.19 31.17 -4.69
C LYS A 376 4.05 30.20 -4.99
N VAL A 377 3.33 30.39 -6.10
CA VAL A 377 2.26 29.45 -6.53
C VAL A 377 2.87 28.07 -6.82
N GLN A 378 4.00 28.02 -7.50
CA GLN A 378 4.68 26.76 -7.81
C GLN A 378 5.26 26.07 -6.56
N GLU A 379 5.82 26.85 -5.62
CA GLU A 379 6.22 26.35 -4.30
C GLU A 379 5.02 25.76 -3.53
N ALA A 380 3.86 26.42 -3.54
CA ALA A 380 2.64 25.91 -2.90
C ALA A 380 2.12 24.61 -3.56
N ASN A 381 2.13 24.52 -4.89
CA ASN A 381 1.76 23.30 -5.62
C ASN A 381 2.67 22.12 -5.21
N ILE A 382 3.98 22.34 -5.18
CA ILE A 382 4.96 21.34 -4.71
C ILE A 382 4.66 20.92 -3.28
N HIS A 383 4.42 21.87 -2.37
CA HIS A 383 4.10 21.57 -0.97
C HIS A 383 2.85 20.69 -0.80
N GLN A 384 1.83 20.84 -1.66
CA GLN A 384 0.63 20.00 -1.65
C GLN A 384 0.97 18.55 -2.04
N PHE A 385 1.63 18.33 -3.18
CA PHE A 385 2.01 16.99 -3.64
C PHE A 385 2.97 16.31 -2.64
N MET A 386 3.95 17.04 -2.11
CA MET A 386 4.84 16.55 -1.05
C MET A 386 4.08 16.12 0.21
N GLY A 387 3.09 16.91 0.66
CA GLY A 387 2.29 16.57 1.84
C GLY A 387 1.58 15.23 1.68
N GLN A 388 0.85 15.06 0.56
CA GLN A 388 0.18 13.81 0.21
C GLN A 388 1.16 12.64 0.07
N PHE A 389 2.30 12.88 -0.56
CA PHE A 389 3.35 11.88 -0.74
C PHE A 389 3.94 11.39 0.60
N HIS A 390 4.25 12.33 1.51
CA HIS A 390 4.75 12.03 2.86
C HIS A 390 3.71 11.29 3.72
N ASP A 391 2.41 11.54 3.53
CA ASP A 391 1.35 10.76 4.19
C ASP A 391 1.30 9.31 3.70
N LYS A 392 1.42 9.07 2.38
CA LYS A 392 1.50 7.71 1.82
C LYS A 392 2.76 6.97 2.28
N LEU A 393 3.92 7.62 2.29
CA LEU A 393 5.16 7.05 2.83
C LEU A 393 5.04 6.70 4.32
N HIS A 394 4.51 7.61 5.14
CA HIS A 394 4.27 7.38 6.56
C HIS A 394 3.36 6.18 6.79
N GLN A 395 2.23 6.11 6.07
CA GLN A 395 1.28 5.00 6.22
C GLN A 395 1.87 3.67 5.73
N THR A 396 2.73 3.68 4.71
CA THR A 396 3.50 2.49 4.26
C THR A 396 4.41 1.96 5.38
N LEU A 397 5.28 2.81 5.94
CA LEU A 397 6.18 2.40 7.03
C LEU A 397 5.40 1.95 8.28
N LYS A 398 4.32 2.67 8.62
CA LYS A 398 3.43 2.34 9.73
C LYS A 398 2.75 0.98 9.55
N ASN A 399 2.24 0.68 8.35
CA ASN A 399 1.65 -0.61 8.03
C ASN A 399 2.67 -1.73 8.31
N LEU A 400 3.87 -1.64 7.72
CA LEU A 400 4.96 -2.62 7.85
C LEU A 400 5.41 -2.85 9.30
N LEU A 401 5.62 -1.79 10.08
CA LEU A 401 5.95 -1.88 11.52
C LEU A 401 4.86 -2.58 12.34
N GLN A 402 3.61 -2.54 11.88
CA GLN A 402 2.45 -3.11 12.57
C GLN A 402 2.04 -4.51 12.07
N ARG A 403 2.47 -4.96 10.88
CA ARG A 403 2.04 -6.25 10.29
C ARG A 403 2.41 -7.46 11.14
N SER A 404 3.69 -7.60 11.48
CA SER A 404 4.21 -8.73 12.26
C SER A 404 5.50 -8.35 12.99
N GLY A 405 5.92 -9.18 13.95
CA GLY A 405 7.22 -9.01 14.61
C GLY A 405 8.40 -9.15 13.65
N GLU A 406 8.30 -10.04 12.67
CA GLU A 406 9.34 -10.27 11.65
C GLU A 406 9.45 -9.08 10.69
N THR A 407 8.33 -8.65 10.09
CA THR A 407 8.26 -7.49 9.19
C THR A 407 8.81 -6.23 9.87
N ARG A 408 8.51 -6.04 11.15
CA ARG A 408 9.03 -4.95 11.97
C ARG A 408 10.55 -5.05 12.17
N HIS A 409 11.06 -6.22 12.56
CA HIS A 409 12.49 -6.46 12.78
C HIS A 409 13.29 -6.24 11.50
N LEU A 410 12.85 -6.79 10.37
CA LEU A 410 13.53 -6.64 9.08
C LEU A 410 13.50 -5.18 8.58
N LEU A 411 12.39 -4.44 8.77
CA LEU A 411 12.31 -3.03 8.42
C LEU A 411 13.18 -2.15 9.32
N LEU A 412 13.20 -2.38 10.63
CA LEU A 412 14.06 -1.64 11.55
C LEU A 412 15.54 -1.96 11.30
N SER A 413 15.88 -3.21 10.97
CA SER A 413 17.22 -3.61 10.53
C SER A 413 17.63 -2.92 9.23
N TRP A 414 16.71 -2.81 8.27
CA TRP A 414 16.91 -2.06 7.02
C TRP A 414 17.18 -0.59 7.31
N LEU A 415 16.38 0.05 8.18
CA LEU A 415 16.58 1.45 8.59
C LEU A 415 17.93 1.66 9.30
N GLY A 416 18.25 0.83 10.29
CA GLY A 416 19.50 0.93 11.05
C GLY A 416 20.75 0.70 10.18
N GLY A 417 20.69 -0.27 9.27
CA GLY A 417 21.73 -0.49 8.26
C GLY A 417 21.84 0.67 7.26
N CYS A 418 20.70 1.18 6.78
CA CYS A 418 20.64 2.32 5.85
C CYS A 418 21.32 3.56 6.42
N LEU A 419 21.01 3.91 7.67
CA LEU A 419 21.61 5.08 8.32
C LEU A 419 23.12 4.87 8.57
N GLN A 420 23.53 3.67 8.99
CA GLN A 420 24.94 3.34 9.19
C GLN A 420 25.76 3.39 7.88
N ALA A 421 25.25 2.81 6.80
CA ALA A 421 25.88 2.85 5.46
C ALA A 421 25.99 4.29 4.91
N ASN A 422 25.17 5.20 5.45
CA ASN A 422 25.13 6.61 5.08
C ASN A 422 25.77 7.56 6.11
N ALA A 423 26.36 7.04 7.19
CA ALA A 423 26.98 7.84 8.27
C ALA A 423 28.18 8.69 7.81
N GLY A 424 28.69 8.49 6.59
CA GLY A 424 29.71 9.35 6.00
C GLY A 424 29.18 10.69 5.46
N ARG A 425 27.85 10.87 5.32
CA ARG A 425 27.25 12.05 4.65
C ARG A 425 27.52 13.39 5.33
N THR A 426 27.75 13.40 6.64
CA THR A 426 28.05 14.60 7.45
C THR A 426 29.54 14.84 7.68
N LYS A 427 30.42 13.95 7.19
CA LYS A 427 31.88 14.10 7.35
C LYS A 427 32.43 15.15 6.39
N ILE A 428 33.44 15.91 6.82
CA ILE A 428 34.01 17.04 6.08
C ILE A 428 34.40 16.69 4.62
N TRP A 429 34.96 15.50 4.41
CA TRP A 429 35.39 15.03 3.07
C TRP A 429 34.22 14.82 2.09
N ALA A 430 32.99 14.60 2.57
CA ALA A 430 31.79 14.43 1.74
C ALA A 430 31.46 15.68 0.90
N ASN A 431 31.99 16.85 1.30
CA ASN A 431 31.90 18.10 0.55
C ASN A 431 33.13 18.35 -0.36
N GLN A 432 34.18 17.53 -0.26
CA GLN A 432 35.45 17.68 -0.99
C GLN A 432 35.57 16.73 -2.19
N MET A 433 34.88 15.58 -2.17
CA MET A 433 34.88 14.60 -3.28
C MET A 433 33.45 14.22 -3.71
N PRO A 434 32.77 15.06 -4.52
CA PRO A 434 31.38 14.85 -4.92
C PRO A 434 31.15 13.54 -5.69
N GLU A 435 32.08 13.13 -6.55
CA GLU A 435 31.95 11.92 -7.37
C GLU A 435 31.84 10.65 -6.50
N ILE A 436 32.74 10.51 -5.52
CA ILE A 436 32.72 9.39 -4.57
C ILE A 436 31.47 9.47 -3.70
N PHE A 437 31.05 10.67 -3.30
CA PHE A 437 29.83 10.87 -2.53
C PHE A 437 28.59 10.31 -3.25
N PHE A 438 28.38 10.68 -4.54
CA PHE A 438 27.23 10.21 -5.32
C PHE A 438 27.28 8.72 -5.69
N GLN A 439 28.45 8.08 -5.65
CA GLN A 439 28.60 6.63 -5.87
C GLN A 439 28.40 5.79 -4.59
N THR A 440 28.52 6.41 -3.41
CA THR A 440 28.55 5.70 -2.11
C THR A 440 27.29 5.91 -1.28
N TYR A 441 26.62 7.05 -1.40
CA TYR A 441 25.53 7.44 -0.51
C TYR A 441 24.20 7.63 -1.24
N ALA A 442 23.10 7.45 -0.51
CA ALA A 442 21.79 7.84 -1.00
C ALA A 442 21.68 9.38 -1.12
N SER A 443 20.76 9.81 -1.95
CA SER A 443 20.49 11.21 -2.30
C SER A 443 19.91 12.03 -1.14
N ASP A 444 19.98 13.35 -1.26
CA ASP A 444 19.34 14.26 -0.30
C ASP A 444 17.81 14.16 -0.36
N ALA A 445 17.23 13.85 -1.54
CA ALA A 445 15.80 13.55 -1.71
C ALA A 445 15.34 12.35 -0.87
N PHE A 446 16.07 11.23 -0.95
CA PHE A 446 15.83 10.03 -0.14
C PHE A 446 15.77 10.35 1.35
N PHE A 447 16.74 11.12 1.85
CA PHE A 447 16.84 11.45 3.26
C PHE A 447 15.76 12.42 3.76
N LEU A 448 15.33 13.38 2.95
CA LEU A 448 14.21 14.27 3.29
C LEU A 448 12.90 13.50 3.40
N ASN A 449 12.60 12.65 2.42
CA ASN A 449 11.36 11.88 2.38
C ASN A 449 11.31 10.82 3.49
N LEU A 450 12.43 10.14 3.76
CA LEU A 450 12.56 9.23 4.90
C LEU A 450 12.40 9.99 6.22
N GLY A 451 13.07 11.14 6.36
CA GLY A 451 12.96 12.01 7.52
C GLY A 451 11.52 12.46 7.78
N ALA A 452 10.78 12.86 6.76
CA ALA A 452 9.37 13.26 6.87
C ALA A 452 8.46 12.08 7.31
N ALA A 453 8.67 10.88 6.79
CA ALA A 453 7.89 9.70 7.16
C ALA A 453 8.17 9.24 8.61
N LEU A 454 9.44 9.28 9.04
CA LEU A 454 9.86 9.00 10.41
C LEU A 454 9.39 10.09 11.40
N LEU A 455 9.46 11.37 11.01
CA LEU A 455 8.89 12.49 11.76
C LEU A 455 7.39 12.29 12.06
N LYS A 456 6.62 11.83 11.07
CA LYS A 456 5.19 11.49 11.22
C LYS A 456 4.99 10.30 12.18
N LEU A 457 5.87 9.30 12.17
CA LEU A 457 5.85 8.18 13.14
C LEU A 457 6.14 8.63 14.58
N CYS A 458 6.87 9.73 14.79
CA CYS A 458 7.13 10.29 16.11
C CYS A 458 5.99 11.18 16.67
N GLN A 459 5.13 11.77 15.83
CA GLN A 459 4.08 12.69 16.28
C GLN A 459 3.16 12.20 17.43
N PRO A 460 2.81 10.89 17.55
CA PRO A 460 2.01 10.39 18.67
C PRO A 460 2.63 10.58 20.07
N PHE A 461 3.93 10.89 20.15
CA PHE A 461 4.62 11.21 21.41
C PHE A 461 5.34 12.57 21.41
N CYS A 462 5.50 13.24 20.25
CA CYS A 462 6.02 14.61 20.14
C CYS A 462 5.01 15.67 20.60
N ARG A 463 4.72 15.70 21.90
CA ARG A 463 4.05 16.82 22.55
C ARG A 463 4.92 17.28 23.71
N PRO A 464 5.13 18.60 23.91
CA PRO A 464 5.72 19.13 25.13
C PRO A 464 5.07 18.51 26.37
N ARG A 465 5.89 18.08 27.34
CA ARG A 465 5.46 17.44 28.60
C ARG A 465 4.74 16.08 28.45
N SER A 466 4.85 15.40 27.29
CA SER A 466 4.32 14.04 27.07
C SER A 466 4.99 13.00 27.98
N PRO A 467 4.27 12.32 28.90
CA PRO A 467 4.88 11.33 29.80
C PRO A 467 5.43 10.11 29.06
N LYS A 468 4.90 9.80 27.87
CA LYS A 468 5.44 8.73 27.01
C LYS A 468 6.90 8.99 26.61
N LEU A 469 7.28 10.26 26.45
CA LEU A 469 8.63 10.64 26.03
C LEU A 469 9.68 10.34 27.11
N LEU A 470 9.29 10.34 28.40
CA LEU A 470 10.15 9.96 29.52
C LEU A 470 10.48 8.44 29.54
N THR A 471 9.83 7.63 28.70
CA THR A 471 10.22 6.22 28.47
C THR A 471 11.40 6.04 27.51
N PHE A 472 11.94 7.15 26.98
CA PHE A 472 13.18 7.14 26.20
C PHE A 472 14.37 6.72 27.07
N ASN A 473 15.16 5.75 26.59
CA ASN A 473 16.34 5.27 27.28
C ASN A 473 17.62 5.52 26.47
N ALA A 474 18.40 6.54 26.86
CA ALA A 474 19.63 6.96 26.19
C ALA A 474 20.72 5.87 26.15
N SER A 475 20.74 4.92 27.11
CA SER A 475 21.74 3.84 27.13
C SER A 475 21.78 2.99 25.85
N TYR A 476 20.71 3.01 25.04
CA TYR A 476 20.66 2.43 23.70
C TYR A 476 21.85 2.87 22.83
N CYS A 477 22.21 4.15 22.86
CA CYS A 477 23.27 4.71 22.01
C CYS A 477 24.67 4.23 22.40
N ALA A 478 24.86 3.76 23.65
CA ALA A 478 26.14 3.25 24.15
C ALA A 478 26.30 1.73 23.98
N LEU A 479 25.34 1.06 23.34
CA LEU A 479 25.46 -0.35 22.99
C LEU A 479 26.47 -0.54 21.86
N LYS A 480 27.45 -1.40 22.10
CA LYS A 480 28.40 -1.87 21.08
C LYS A 480 27.71 -2.79 20.07
N GLU A 481 28.44 -3.17 19.03
CA GLU A 481 28.02 -4.17 18.05
C GLU A 481 27.45 -5.44 18.73
N LEU A 482 26.19 -5.77 18.40
CA LEU A 482 25.45 -6.93 18.87
C LEU A 482 25.27 -7.94 17.73
N SER A 483 25.10 -9.21 18.06
CA SER A 483 24.66 -10.23 17.10
C SER A 483 23.21 -9.96 16.63
N GLU A 484 22.83 -10.44 15.44
CA GLU A 484 21.46 -10.22 14.93
C GLU A 484 20.37 -10.84 15.83
N GLU A 485 20.67 -11.94 16.52
CA GLU A 485 19.76 -12.54 17.51
C GLU A 485 19.56 -11.63 18.74
N GLU A 486 20.64 -11.03 19.25
CA GLU A 486 20.53 -10.03 20.33
C GLU A 486 19.83 -8.75 19.86
N ARG A 487 20.09 -8.27 18.64
CA ARG A 487 19.39 -7.11 18.04
C ARG A 487 17.88 -7.34 18.00
N ARG A 488 17.46 -8.52 17.54
CA ARG A 488 16.07 -8.98 17.50
C ARG A 488 15.45 -9.07 18.90
N ASN A 489 16.12 -9.75 19.84
CA ASN A 489 15.58 -10.01 21.17
C ASN A 489 15.52 -8.75 22.06
N ARG A 490 16.45 -7.80 21.86
CA ARG A 490 16.54 -6.56 22.66
C ARG A 490 15.86 -5.36 22.04
N ASN A 491 15.36 -5.46 20.79
CA ASN A 491 14.91 -4.34 19.95
C ASN A 491 16.01 -3.26 19.80
N VAL A 492 17.12 -3.62 19.14
CA VAL A 492 18.26 -2.72 18.92
C VAL A 492 18.73 -2.82 17.48
N HIS A 493 18.20 -1.97 16.61
CA HIS A 493 18.43 -2.06 15.16
C HIS A 493 19.37 -1.00 14.60
N ALA A 494 19.44 0.20 15.20
CA ALA A 494 20.41 1.22 14.79
C ALA A 494 21.85 0.77 15.14
N ARG A 495 22.83 1.22 14.35
CA ARG A 495 24.22 0.76 14.42
C ARG A 495 25.17 1.96 14.50
N GLY A 496 26.37 1.74 15.04
CA GLY A 496 27.47 2.71 15.07
C GLY A 496 27.34 3.89 16.04
N LEU A 497 26.25 3.97 16.81
CA LEU A 497 26.01 5.03 17.79
C LEU A 497 27.07 5.08 18.91
N ASP A 498 27.75 3.96 19.16
CA ASP A 498 28.85 3.83 20.12
C ASP A 498 30.10 4.66 19.75
N LYS A 499 30.15 5.18 18.52
CA LYS A 499 31.24 5.99 17.96
C LYS A 499 30.90 7.48 17.89
N GLU A 500 29.65 7.84 18.16
CA GLU A 500 29.21 9.24 18.17
C GLU A 500 29.66 9.94 19.45
N THR A 501 29.97 11.24 19.35
CA THR A 501 30.27 12.06 20.52
C THR A 501 28.99 12.31 21.32
N CYS A 502 29.06 12.26 22.65
CA CYS A 502 27.93 12.50 23.55
C CYS A 502 28.04 13.86 24.27
N LEU A 503 26.91 14.41 24.71
CA LEU A 503 26.79 15.75 25.32
C LEU A 503 27.75 15.98 26.52
N ILE A 504 28.06 14.92 27.27
CA ILE A 504 29.09 14.90 28.32
C ILE A 504 29.90 13.60 28.22
N PRO A 505 31.20 13.60 28.61
CA PRO A 505 31.99 12.38 28.64
C PRO A 505 31.51 11.43 29.76
N PRO A 506 31.61 10.09 29.56
CA PRO A 506 31.27 9.12 30.58
C PRO A 506 32.23 9.20 31.79
N PRO A 507 31.77 8.93 33.03
CA PRO A 507 32.63 8.95 34.21
C PRO A 507 33.65 7.80 34.18
N PRO A 508 34.90 8.02 34.61
CA PRO A 508 36.00 7.05 34.46
C PRO A 508 35.88 5.74 35.27
N GLN A 509 34.83 5.59 36.08
CA GLN A 509 34.56 4.39 36.90
C GLN A 509 33.11 3.89 36.79
N HIS A 510 32.31 4.42 35.87
CA HIS A 510 30.90 4.04 35.75
C HIS A 510 30.75 2.75 34.94
N GLN A 511 30.21 1.69 35.57
CA GLN A 511 29.72 0.53 34.84
C GLN A 511 28.36 0.87 34.23
N ALA A 512 28.23 0.74 32.92
CA ALA A 512 26.99 1.05 32.21
C ALA A 512 25.95 -0.05 32.45
N GLU A 513 24.84 0.31 33.09
CA GLU A 513 23.66 -0.55 33.19
C GLU A 513 22.82 -0.42 31.91
N PHE A 514 22.61 -1.54 31.21
CA PHE A 514 21.85 -1.59 29.97
C PHE A 514 20.51 -2.29 30.18
N SER A 515 19.46 -1.82 29.48
CA SER A 515 18.16 -2.48 29.50
C SER A 515 18.21 -3.85 28.83
N GLN A 516 17.39 -4.80 29.32
CA GLN A 516 17.18 -6.08 28.66
C GLN A 516 16.56 -5.88 27.26
N SER A 517 15.59 -4.97 27.15
CA SER A 517 14.96 -4.59 25.88
C SER A 517 14.63 -3.10 25.82
N TYR A 518 14.57 -2.54 24.62
CA TYR A 518 14.23 -1.14 24.38
C TYR A 518 12.84 -0.97 23.76
N SER A 519 12.27 0.23 23.92
CA SER A 519 10.95 0.58 23.41
C SER A 519 11.04 1.02 21.94
N LEU A 520 10.01 0.71 21.14
CA LEU A 520 9.90 1.22 19.77
C LEU A 520 9.89 2.77 19.72
N LEU A 521 9.48 3.44 20.80
CA LEU A 521 9.61 4.90 20.95
C LEU A 521 11.09 5.33 20.97
N THR A 522 11.94 4.60 21.70
CA THR A 522 13.39 4.87 21.76
C THR A 522 14.02 4.69 20.38
N GLU A 523 13.73 3.57 19.70
CA GLU A 523 14.25 3.33 18.36
C GLU A 523 13.76 4.37 17.35
N ASN A 524 12.46 4.66 17.30
CA ASN A 524 11.90 5.65 16.38
C ASN A 524 12.48 7.05 16.61
N LEU A 525 12.66 7.48 17.86
CA LEU A 525 13.25 8.79 18.18
C LEU A 525 14.71 8.88 17.70
N ILE A 526 15.51 7.85 17.95
CA ILE A 526 16.93 7.78 17.55
C ILE A 526 17.07 7.72 16.03
N LEU A 527 16.34 6.82 15.37
CA LEU A 527 16.32 6.71 13.91
C LEU A 527 15.89 8.02 13.25
N THR A 528 14.88 8.71 13.80
CA THR A 528 14.43 10.01 13.28
C THR A 528 15.50 11.10 13.45
N GLN A 529 16.06 11.27 14.65
CA GLN A 529 17.08 12.30 14.88
C GLN A 529 18.36 12.02 14.06
N LEU A 530 18.79 10.76 13.92
CA LEU A 530 19.91 10.40 13.05
C LEU A 530 19.59 10.67 11.56
N THR A 531 18.37 10.40 11.12
CA THR A 531 17.94 10.72 9.73
C THR A 531 17.95 12.23 9.46
N LEU A 532 17.52 13.06 10.43
CA LEU A 532 17.57 14.52 10.31
C LEU A 532 19.01 15.05 10.25
N HIS A 533 19.92 14.48 11.04
CA HIS A 533 21.34 14.82 11.02
C HIS A 533 21.99 14.46 9.66
N LEU A 534 21.75 13.24 9.17
CA LEU A 534 22.28 12.78 7.87
C LEU A 534 21.60 13.44 6.65
N GLY A 535 20.40 14.00 6.82
CA GLY A 535 19.58 14.59 5.76
C GLY A 535 19.46 16.11 5.84
N PHE A 536 18.58 16.57 6.72
CA PHE A 536 18.15 17.97 6.80
C PHE A 536 19.29 18.93 7.18
N HIS A 537 20.13 18.57 8.16
CA HIS A 537 21.28 19.39 8.57
C HIS A 537 22.24 19.65 7.39
N ARG A 538 22.64 18.59 6.66
CA ARG A 538 23.47 18.69 5.45
C ARG A 538 22.85 19.60 4.39
N LEU A 539 21.54 19.44 4.13
CA LEU A 539 20.83 20.22 3.13
C LEU A 539 20.76 21.71 3.51
N HIS A 540 20.53 22.04 4.78
CA HIS A 540 20.57 23.41 5.27
C HIS A 540 21.95 24.05 5.03
N GLU A 541 23.04 23.33 5.31
CA GLU A 541 24.40 23.83 5.06
C GLU A 541 24.63 24.12 3.55
N GLN A 542 24.19 23.21 2.67
CA GLN A 542 24.24 23.42 1.22
C GLN A 542 23.38 24.61 0.77
N MET A 543 22.15 24.73 1.28
CA MET A 543 21.21 25.79 0.92
C MET A 543 21.75 27.18 1.30
N VAL A 544 22.43 27.31 2.45
CA VAL A 544 23.12 28.54 2.84
C VAL A 544 24.27 28.87 1.87
N LYS A 545 25.08 27.87 1.47
CA LYS A 545 26.17 28.04 0.48
C LYS A 545 25.63 28.45 -0.90
N MET A 546 24.51 27.86 -1.34
CA MET A 546 23.85 28.22 -2.60
C MET A 546 23.33 29.65 -2.57
N ASN A 547 22.63 30.07 -1.50
CA ASN A 547 22.11 31.43 -1.36
C ASN A 547 23.25 32.49 -1.38
N GLN A 548 24.34 32.24 -0.66
CA GLN A 548 25.53 33.11 -0.70
C GLN A 548 26.18 33.17 -2.10
N SER A 549 26.10 32.09 -2.87
CA SER A 549 26.68 32.02 -4.22
C SER A 549 25.78 32.73 -5.24
N LEU A 550 24.45 32.64 -5.09
CA LEU A 550 23.48 33.41 -5.88
C LEU A 550 23.69 34.92 -5.71
N HIS A 551 23.83 35.41 -4.47
CA HIS A 551 24.11 36.84 -4.23
C HIS A 551 25.44 37.31 -4.86
N ARG A 552 26.48 36.46 -4.83
CA ARG A 552 27.77 36.75 -5.50
C ARG A 552 27.65 36.80 -7.03
N LEU A 553 26.98 35.81 -7.62
CA LEU A 553 26.72 35.77 -9.07
C LEU A 553 25.86 36.95 -9.52
N GLN A 554 24.82 37.30 -8.76
CA GLN A 554 23.96 38.45 -9.06
C GLN A 554 24.74 39.78 -9.08
N GLY A 555 25.63 40.00 -8.11
CA GLY A 555 26.49 41.18 -8.09
C GLY A 555 27.47 41.22 -9.28
N SER A 556 28.15 40.11 -9.55
CA SER A 556 29.11 39.98 -10.66
C SER A 556 28.43 40.15 -12.03
N TRP A 557 27.22 39.63 -12.19
CA TRP A 557 26.40 39.78 -13.39
C TRP A 557 26.00 41.24 -13.63
N GLN A 558 25.57 41.97 -12.60
CA GLN A 558 25.22 43.39 -12.71
C GLN A 558 26.44 44.25 -13.10
N GLU A 559 27.63 43.92 -12.59
CA GLU A 559 28.87 44.61 -12.95
C GLU A 559 29.31 44.29 -14.40
N ALA A 560 29.23 43.02 -14.80
CA ALA A 560 29.49 42.58 -16.18
C ALA A 560 28.52 43.23 -17.19
N GLN A 561 27.24 43.36 -16.82
CA GLN A 561 26.23 44.02 -17.65
C GLN A 561 26.50 45.53 -17.79
N ARG A 562 26.84 46.23 -16.70
CA ARG A 562 27.18 47.66 -16.73
C ARG A 562 28.47 47.97 -17.51
N SER A 563 29.42 47.04 -17.52
CA SER A 563 30.67 47.16 -18.28
C SER A 563 30.57 46.68 -19.74
N GLY A 564 29.41 46.18 -20.18
CA GLY A 564 29.22 45.67 -21.54
C GLY A 564 30.03 44.39 -21.83
N SER A 565 30.38 43.62 -20.81
CA SER A 565 31.24 42.45 -20.93
C SER A 565 30.49 41.26 -21.57
N PRO A 566 31.10 40.54 -22.53
CA PRO A 566 30.51 39.32 -23.12
C PRO A 566 30.34 38.19 -22.10
N LEU A 567 30.96 38.29 -20.91
CA LEU A 567 30.76 37.36 -19.80
C LEU A 567 29.36 37.45 -19.18
N SER A 568 28.59 38.52 -19.45
CA SER A 568 27.27 38.75 -18.83
C SER A 568 26.26 37.64 -19.13
N GLU A 569 26.23 37.10 -20.35
CA GLU A 569 25.32 36.00 -20.71
C GLU A 569 25.68 34.69 -20.00
N GLN A 570 26.98 34.36 -19.90
CA GLN A 570 27.46 33.17 -19.19
C GLN A 570 27.17 33.24 -17.69
N LEU A 571 27.31 34.43 -17.08
CA LEU A 571 26.96 34.65 -15.67
C LEU A 571 25.44 34.55 -15.42
N LEU A 572 24.63 35.00 -16.38
CA LEU A 572 23.17 34.84 -16.31
C LEU A 572 22.76 33.37 -16.37
N GLU A 573 23.35 32.59 -17.29
CA GLU A 573 23.09 31.15 -17.39
C GLU A 573 23.49 30.40 -16.11
N GLN A 574 24.67 30.71 -15.54
CA GLN A 574 25.09 30.14 -14.26
C GLN A 574 24.16 30.51 -13.11
N PHE A 575 23.67 31.76 -13.08
CA PHE A 575 22.69 32.23 -12.11
C PHE A 575 21.34 31.51 -12.26
N GLU A 576 20.81 31.37 -13.48
CA GLU A 576 19.56 30.64 -13.74
C GLU A 576 19.69 29.17 -13.32
N ARG A 577 20.75 28.47 -13.75
CA ARG A 577 21.03 27.07 -13.37
C ARG A 577 21.05 26.91 -11.83
N LEU A 578 21.79 27.76 -11.11
CA LEU A 578 21.86 27.68 -9.64
C LEU A 578 20.53 28.06 -8.96
N MET A 579 19.79 29.03 -9.51
CA MET A 579 18.50 29.45 -8.97
C MET A 579 17.47 28.32 -9.05
N ILE A 580 17.48 27.53 -10.12
CA ILE A 580 16.62 26.34 -10.25
C ILE A 580 16.89 25.35 -9.11
N VAL A 581 18.16 25.03 -8.84
CA VAL A 581 18.54 24.12 -7.74
C VAL A 581 18.16 24.69 -6.38
N TYR A 582 18.38 25.99 -6.17
CA TYR A 582 18.04 26.67 -4.92
C TYR A 582 16.53 26.69 -4.66
N LEU A 583 15.70 27.03 -5.64
CA LEU A 583 14.24 27.07 -5.50
C LEU A 583 13.65 25.67 -5.24
N SER A 584 14.13 24.65 -5.95
CA SER A 584 13.79 23.24 -5.66
C SER A 584 14.21 22.81 -4.26
N THR A 585 15.43 23.16 -3.84
CA THR A 585 15.93 22.85 -2.49
C THR A 585 15.11 23.54 -1.42
N LYS A 586 14.79 24.84 -1.62
CA LYS A 586 13.91 25.61 -0.75
C LYS A 586 12.56 24.91 -0.62
N ALA A 587 11.81 24.74 -1.71
CA ALA A 587 10.47 24.15 -1.70
C ALA A 587 10.43 22.74 -1.07
N THR A 588 11.51 21.96 -1.20
CA THR A 588 11.58 20.65 -0.52
C THR A 588 11.83 20.79 0.99
N ALA A 589 12.66 21.76 1.40
CA ALA A 589 12.97 22.02 2.80
C ALA A 589 11.90 22.84 3.55
N THR A 590 11.08 23.65 2.86
CA THR A 590 10.10 24.58 3.45
C THR A 590 8.66 24.06 3.48
N GLN A 591 8.43 22.76 3.22
CA GLN A 591 7.10 22.15 3.29
C GLN A 591 6.48 22.33 4.70
N PRO A 592 5.34 23.06 4.86
CA PRO A 592 4.90 23.52 6.18
C PRO A 592 4.54 22.41 7.18
N ALA A 593 3.91 21.32 6.72
CA ALA A 593 3.52 20.21 7.59
C ALA A 593 4.73 19.41 8.09
N MET A 594 5.76 19.24 7.25
CA MET A 594 7.05 18.66 7.64
C MET A 594 7.76 19.55 8.66
N LEU A 595 7.81 20.87 8.42
CA LEU A 595 8.40 21.82 9.35
C LEU A 595 7.67 21.83 10.70
N GLN A 596 6.34 21.78 10.73
CA GLN A 596 5.57 21.64 11.97
C GLN A 596 5.89 20.32 12.70
N CYS A 597 5.98 19.20 11.96
CA CYS A 597 6.35 17.91 12.55
C CYS A 597 7.76 17.94 13.16
N CYS A 598 8.71 18.60 12.49
CA CYS A 598 10.08 18.77 12.96
C CYS A 598 10.14 19.68 14.19
N LEU A 599 9.42 20.81 14.19
CA LEU A 599 9.30 21.70 15.33
C LEU A 599 8.73 20.96 16.56
N ASN A 600 7.65 20.20 16.40
CA ASN A 600 7.07 19.39 17.46
C ASN A 600 8.11 18.40 18.04
N LEU A 601 8.91 17.76 17.16
CA LEU A 601 10.00 16.87 17.56
C LEU A 601 11.10 17.62 18.33
N GLN A 602 11.58 18.76 17.84
CA GLN A 602 12.69 19.48 18.48
C GLN A 602 12.27 20.12 19.81
N ALA A 603 11.05 20.68 19.91
CA ALA A 603 10.51 21.17 21.18
C ALA A 603 10.31 20.05 22.21
N SER A 604 9.85 18.88 21.76
CA SER A 604 9.73 17.69 22.61
C SER A 604 11.11 17.16 23.03
N SER A 605 12.07 17.12 22.12
CA SER A 605 13.45 16.72 22.39
C SER A 605 14.12 17.68 23.37
N ALA A 606 13.90 18.99 23.24
CA ALA A 606 14.35 20.00 24.20
C ALA A 606 13.81 19.71 25.62
N ALA A 607 12.50 19.47 25.74
CA ALA A 607 11.88 19.11 27.01
C ALA A 607 12.46 17.80 27.59
N LEU A 608 12.70 16.78 26.76
CA LEU A 608 13.35 15.54 27.18
C LEU A 608 14.78 15.76 27.68
N LEU A 609 15.63 16.46 26.92
CA LEU A 609 17.01 16.76 27.30
C LEU A 609 17.08 17.58 28.60
N VAL A 610 16.14 18.51 28.79
CA VAL A 610 15.92 19.24 30.04
C VAL A 610 15.63 18.29 31.21
N GLN A 611 14.73 17.32 31.04
CA GLN A 611 14.37 16.34 32.09
C GLN A 611 15.56 15.41 32.43
N LEU A 612 16.31 14.95 31.42
CA LEU A 612 17.54 14.18 31.62
C LEU A 612 18.63 15.00 32.34
N ALA A 613 18.73 16.30 32.04
CA ALA A 613 19.70 17.21 32.66
C ALA A 613 19.39 17.57 34.12
N VAL A 614 18.12 17.49 34.56
CA VAL A 614 17.76 17.59 35.98
C VAL A 614 17.76 16.23 36.70
N GLY A 615 18.12 15.15 36.00
CA GLY A 615 18.20 13.80 36.58
C GLY A 615 16.86 13.12 36.81
N ASN A 616 15.81 13.52 36.09
CA ASN A 616 14.50 12.88 36.23
C ASN A 616 14.53 11.42 35.72
N GLN A 617 14.07 10.49 36.56
CA GLN A 617 13.89 9.06 36.25
C GLN A 617 12.42 8.61 36.43
N GLY A 618 11.52 9.53 36.76
CA GLY A 618 10.09 9.27 36.97
C GLY A 618 9.25 9.35 35.68
N SER A 619 7.99 8.94 35.80
CA SER A 619 7.00 8.98 34.71
C SER A 619 6.33 10.35 34.51
N GLU A 620 6.63 11.33 35.37
CA GLU A 620 6.06 12.67 35.35
C GLU A 620 7.13 13.74 35.14
N HIS A 621 6.75 14.89 34.59
CA HIS A 621 7.69 15.98 34.33
C HIS A 621 7.99 16.75 35.61
N VAL A 622 9.28 16.82 35.97
CA VAL A 622 9.76 17.64 37.08
C VAL A 622 9.77 19.11 36.64
N ALA A 623 9.13 19.98 37.44
CA ALA A 623 9.13 21.42 37.21
C ALA A 623 10.53 22.01 37.40
N LEU A 624 10.90 22.99 36.56
CA LEU A 624 12.20 23.63 36.64
C LEU A 624 12.29 24.60 37.83
N THR A 625 13.29 24.37 38.67
CA THR A 625 13.63 25.22 39.80
C THR A 625 15.07 25.72 39.68
N PHE A 626 15.31 26.94 40.15
CA PHE A 626 16.62 27.57 40.17
C PHE A 626 17.00 27.94 41.63
N PRO A 627 18.27 27.81 42.03
CA PRO A 627 19.42 27.37 41.24
C PRO A 627 19.35 25.88 40.86
N LEU A 628 19.94 25.52 39.72
CA LEU A 628 19.95 24.15 39.21
C LEU A 628 20.78 23.24 40.12
N SER A 629 20.28 22.03 40.42
CA SER A 629 21.04 21.01 41.14
C SER A 629 22.38 20.66 40.44
N PRO A 630 23.43 20.28 41.18
CA PRO A 630 24.65 19.72 40.60
C PRO A 630 24.35 18.50 39.73
N ILE A 631 25.19 18.25 38.72
CA ILE A 631 25.03 17.07 37.86
C ILE A 631 25.41 15.83 38.66
N HIS A 632 24.48 14.88 38.79
CA HIS A 632 24.79 13.58 39.36
C HIS A 632 25.72 12.79 38.42
N HIS A 633 26.71 12.09 39.00
CA HIS A 633 27.69 11.32 38.23
C HIS A 633 27.09 10.22 37.34
N SER A 634 25.83 9.85 37.55
CA SER A 634 25.05 8.88 36.75
C SER A 634 24.07 9.54 35.76
N SER A 635 24.38 10.75 35.28
CA SER A 635 23.51 11.45 34.31
C SER A 635 23.46 10.73 32.96
N MET A 636 22.24 10.42 32.50
CA MET A 636 21.95 9.82 31.19
C MET A 636 22.43 10.66 29.99
N LEU A 637 22.79 11.94 30.20
CA LEU A 637 23.39 12.79 29.17
C LEU A 637 24.69 12.22 28.60
N CYS A 638 25.42 11.37 29.33
CA CYS A 638 26.65 10.73 28.82
C CYS A 638 26.39 9.67 27.74
N TYR A 639 25.12 9.29 27.52
CA TYR A 639 24.68 8.39 26.47
C TYR A 639 23.82 9.09 25.40
N VAL A 640 23.69 10.43 25.44
CA VAL A 640 22.96 11.18 24.43
C VAL A 640 23.96 11.74 23.40
N PRO A 641 23.87 11.34 22.12
CA PRO A 641 24.72 11.89 21.06
C PRO A 641 24.54 13.40 20.85
N GLU A 642 25.62 14.10 20.48
CA GLU A 642 25.65 15.54 20.24
C GLU A 642 24.64 15.98 19.16
N PHE A 643 24.38 15.14 18.15
CA PHE A 643 23.44 15.45 17.07
C PHE A 643 22.00 15.77 17.54
N PHE A 644 21.59 15.31 18.73
CA PHE A 644 20.30 15.70 19.34
C PHE A 644 20.23 17.21 19.61
N ALA A 645 21.35 17.81 20.07
CA ALA A 645 21.45 19.24 20.33
C ALA A 645 21.75 20.04 19.04
N GLU A 646 22.56 19.50 18.14
CA GLU A 646 22.86 20.13 16.84
C GLU A 646 21.60 20.26 15.97
N ASN A 647 20.83 19.17 15.80
CA ASN A 647 19.58 19.18 15.03
C ASN A 647 18.60 20.25 15.55
N LEU A 648 18.50 20.41 16.88
CA LEU A 648 17.70 21.47 17.49
C LEU A 648 18.25 22.85 17.09
N GLY A 649 19.53 23.12 17.34
CA GLY A 649 20.15 24.42 17.05
C GLY A 649 20.03 24.82 15.58
N ASP A 650 20.41 23.92 14.66
CA ASP A 650 20.38 24.18 13.22
C ASP A 650 18.97 24.35 12.66
N PHE A 651 17.98 23.63 13.21
CA PHE A 651 16.60 23.77 12.80
C PHE A 651 16.03 25.15 13.16
N PHE A 652 16.32 25.69 14.34
CA PHE A 652 15.89 27.05 14.70
C PHE A 652 16.63 28.13 13.90
N VAL A 653 17.92 27.92 13.58
CA VAL A 653 18.66 28.79 12.66
C VAL A 653 18.07 28.73 11.24
N PHE A 654 17.61 27.57 10.78
CA PHE A 654 16.92 27.41 9.50
C PHE A 654 15.57 28.16 9.51
N LEU A 655 14.72 27.97 10.53
CA LEU A 655 13.41 28.63 10.60
C LEU A 655 13.55 30.16 10.52
N ARG A 656 14.39 30.77 11.36
CA ARG A 656 14.66 32.23 11.37
C ARG A 656 15.19 32.77 10.03
N ARG A 657 15.74 31.91 9.15
CA ARG A 657 16.28 32.31 7.83
C ARG A 657 15.32 32.10 6.68
N PHE A 658 14.47 31.07 6.74
CA PHE A 658 13.73 30.57 5.57
C PHE A 658 12.23 30.31 5.82
N ALA A 659 11.76 30.34 7.07
CA ALA A 659 10.38 30.04 7.45
C ALA A 659 9.97 30.75 8.76
N ASP A 660 10.17 32.07 8.83
CA ASP A 660 9.96 32.89 10.04
C ASP A 660 8.50 32.83 10.53
N ASP A 661 7.53 32.84 9.61
CA ASP A 661 6.09 32.69 9.88
C ASP A 661 5.74 31.47 10.77
N ILE A 662 6.50 30.36 10.62
CA ILE A 662 6.33 29.13 11.43
C ILE A 662 6.93 29.30 12.82
N LEU A 663 7.99 30.10 12.96
CA LEU A 663 8.59 30.42 14.26
C LEU A 663 7.68 31.35 15.08
N GLU A 664 7.14 32.40 14.46
CA GLU A 664 6.25 33.38 15.10
C GLU A 664 4.97 32.73 15.64
N SER A 665 4.40 31.75 14.92
CA SER A 665 3.17 31.05 15.30
C SER A 665 3.36 30.00 16.41
N SER A 666 4.58 29.82 16.93
CA SER A 666 4.98 28.63 17.71
C SER A 666 5.34 28.88 19.18
N ALA A 667 4.62 29.80 19.84
CA ALA A 667 4.91 30.26 21.19
C ALA A 667 5.07 29.14 22.25
N GLU A 668 4.22 28.10 22.27
CA GLU A 668 4.31 27.01 23.25
C GLU A 668 5.57 26.16 23.09
N SER A 669 6.06 26.00 21.85
CA SER A 669 7.29 25.28 21.56
C SER A 669 8.52 26.06 22.03
N LEU A 670 8.47 27.40 21.92
CA LEU A 670 9.57 28.29 22.29
C LEU A 670 9.92 28.21 23.78
N GLU A 671 8.94 28.00 24.67
CA GLU A 671 9.18 27.80 26.12
C GLU A 671 10.19 26.66 26.37
N GLN A 672 9.99 25.51 25.70
CA GLN A 672 10.86 24.34 25.89
C GLN A 672 12.28 24.57 25.37
N ILE A 673 12.41 25.35 24.30
CA ILE A 673 13.70 25.73 23.72
C ILE A 673 14.44 26.72 24.61
N LEU A 674 13.75 27.74 25.15
CA LEU A 674 14.34 28.68 26.09
C LEU A 674 14.76 28.00 27.40
N ASN A 675 13.97 27.04 27.89
CA ASN A 675 14.34 26.19 29.03
C ASN A 675 15.62 25.38 28.74
N PHE A 676 15.71 24.74 27.57
CA PHE A 676 16.91 24.02 27.12
C PHE A 676 18.14 24.95 27.06
N ILE A 677 18.04 26.09 26.36
CA ILE A 677 19.11 27.08 26.26
C ILE A 677 19.57 27.52 27.66
N THR A 678 18.63 27.86 28.55
CA THR A 678 18.93 28.33 29.92
C THR A 678 19.68 27.28 30.73
N ILE A 679 19.33 26.00 30.61
CA ILE A 679 19.98 24.92 31.35
C ILE A 679 21.38 24.59 30.82
N PHE A 680 21.51 24.41 29.50
CA PHE A 680 22.76 23.94 28.89
C PHE A 680 23.78 25.08 28.73
N MET A 681 23.36 26.35 28.59
CA MET A 681 24.27 27.50 28.69
C MET A 681 24.52 27.94 30.14
N GLY A 682 23.55 27.78 31.03
CA GLY A 682 23.66 28.19 32.44
C GLY A 682 24.62 27.33 33.27
N ASN A 683 24.95 26.12 32.82
CA ASN A 683 25.99 25.30 33.41
C ASN A 683 26.77 24.52 32.34
N VAL A 684 28.01 24.95 32.08
CA VAL A 684 28.96 24.35 31.13
C VAL A 684 29.18 22.85 31.39
N GLU A 685 28.97 22.37 32.62
CA GLU A 685 29.12 20.95 32.91
C GLU A 685 28.08 20.05 32.23
N ARG A 686 26.94 20.61 31.81
CA ARG A 686 25.86 19.90 31.12
C ARG A 686 26.11 19.75 29.61
N TYR A 687 27.15 20.39 29.09
CA TYR A 687 27.53 20.38 27.68
C TYR A 687 29.05 20.54 27.51
N LYS A 688 29.79 19.43 27.67
CA LYS A 688 31.27 19.41 27.63
C LYS A 688 31.76 18.84 26.28
N ILE A 689 31.65 19.64 25.21
CA ILE A 689 32.09 19.25 23.85
C ILE A 689 33.58 18.86 23.87
N SER A 690 33.89 17.59 23.59
CA SER A 690 35.24 17.16 23.25
C SER A 690 35.55 17.46 21.77
N ALA A 691 35.82 18.74 21.49
CA ALA A 691 36.30 19.26 20.21
C ALA A 691 35.35 19.18 18.97
N SER A 692 34.32 20.03 18.94
CA SER A 692 33.65 20.47 17.70
C SER A 692 33.31 21.97 17.76
N PRO A 693 33.40 22.77 16.66
CA PRO A 693 33.24 24.24 16.73
C PRO A 693 31.79 24.74 16.69
N GLY A 694 30.80 23.90 16.32
CA GLY A 694 29.49 24.33 15.81
C GLY A 694 28.65 25.19 16.76
N PHE A 695 28.63 24.85 18.05
CA PHE A 695 27.68 25.47 19.00
C PHE A 695 28.02 26.93 19.40
N ARG A 696 29.19 27.46 19.03
CA ARG A 696 29.56 28.87 19.28
C ARG A 696 28.82 29.86 18.37
N THR A 697 28.03 29.40 17.42
CA THR A 697 27.45 30.26 16.38
C THR A 697 26.14 30.95 16.79
N LEU A 698 25.48 30.51 17.88
CA LEU A 698 24.28 31.14 18.43
C LEU A 698 24.55 32.50 19.10
N THR A 699 25.80 32.93 19.27
CA THR A 699 26.18 34.18 19.96
C THR A 699 26.54 35.34 19.02
N LYS A 700 26.09 35.32 17.76
CA LYS A 700 26.19 36.45 16.81
C LYS A 700 24.92 36.57 15.96
N GLY A 701 23.87 37.16 16.53
CA GLY A 701 22.59 37.39 15.84
C GLY A 701 21.58 38.15 16.68
#